data_AF-A0A078BEG8-F1
#
_entry.id   AF-A0A078BEG8-F1
#
_cell.length_a   1.000
_cell.length_b   1.000
_cell.length_c   1.000
_cell.angle_alpha   90.00
_cell.angle_beta   90.00
_cell.angle_gamma   90.00
#
_symmetry.space_group_name_H-M   'P 1'
#
loop_
_entity.id
_entity.type
_entity.pdbx_description
1 polymer ?
#
loop_
_entity_poly.entity_id
_entity_poly.type
_entity_poly.pdbx_seq_one_letter_code
_entity_poly.pdbx_strand_id
1 'polypeptide(L)'
;MNKQKKLEPFFPAPPPPGANSVKAKLEAQLAQARSALQQNRPEQAIRLGRALLKQAPDALVVMDLLCQAYTQAQRPEDALPLLRTMSRLEPDNAQVWFNLGTLQLQLRHPFDAKASLLRALQLNPAHHQARNSLGVLFMNMGQDELAERTFGEILEQQPTDYYAHRNLAALMVKLKRADEAINYYERALSIANTGRTRYELADALFKQDPSRHGQRIEELLTASLQAEPQSEVLIDLLARFHAANQAPEKAEALFQRGMQLPVVPGALQLRYADFLASEKRHLEADALYRQIARREPKNPIPYNNGANNLEKQGDLLAALQFAQLGLKKDVTHPGPLRLTEGNLLRRTGDLSAAEACYRQGMLSAPAEQTLYSNLWYLLDGQCANPSADEAAQNERLDYGVMMSWRGLFDRIKHDRTAPHAGPLRIGLVSADLRDHVVGHFLRGILRALHQRHGHRLQVHAFASDEAKDAIAREIQALCASWHNIKALDDLQAARLITEQRIDILIDLSGHTAGTRLPLFAFRPAPVQVSWLGYFATTGLFEMDYLLTDPWSLPEDHAQYFTETLWPLPRTRLCYIEPDLPVQSTPLPALTNGHITFGCFNQSVKLTPETLDAWGQILRQAPGSRLFLKNAALISSAYRQQLSAHFARYGIEASRLIFEAQSTHEEYLRCFSRVDIALDPFPYTGGGTTVDNLRSGVPVLTRYGTSLISRQSYGMLMSVGLSDWVAPDLPQYIDHAVQWANNLPALAQLRAELRSRTLQSPLFDAEGMADDLAAAFEAMWARWRSGEQPDAEQKFRSALRLRYQIGSHSQAPVWIIAATQKTEAEFWEHSALGQSLRLLMPLDPRLQPCITYANRRGLPEIYNAAIDAASADAVLVFMHDDVYLDHLTGLTAALDQGLQHFQVVGVAGNRRRLTHQPAWGFINRHLHQDEARYLSGGIGHGKTPGQAVWGHFGPTPAACELLDGVFLATTKAALQSKGVRFDPRFQFHFYDLDFCRSARQAGLSLGTWPIRLTHQSGGNYFSDDWLAQSAHYFEKWKH
;
A
#
# COMPACT_ATOMS: atom_id res chain seq x y z
N MET A 1 12.28 -74.50 29.81
CA MET A 1 13.28 -75.46 29.31
C MET A 1 13.02 -75.72 27.83
N ASN A 2 13.97 -75.36 26.95
CA ASN A 2 14.37 -76.11 25.74
C ASN A 2 14.73 -75.24 24.52
N LYS A 3 16.03 -75.29 24.23
CA LYS A 3 16.67 -75.67 22.95
C LYS A 3 16.40 -74.83 21.71
N GLN A 4 17.37 -73.93 21.47
CA GLN A 4 17.91 -73.62 20.15
C GLN A 4 18.31 -74.90 19.38
N LYS A 5 17.94 -74.95 18.10
CA LYS A 5 18.70 -75.69 17.08
C LYS A 5 18.79 -74.85 15.81
N LYS A 6 20.03 -74.59 15.40
CA LYS A 6 20.48 -74.01 14.14
C LYS A 6 20.13 -74.93 12.96
N LEU A 7 19.93 -74.33 11.79
CA LEU A 7 20.27 -74.94 10.50
C LEU A 7 21.15 -73.95 9.72
N GLU A 8 22.25 -74.48 9.20
CA GLU A 8 23.37 -73.81 8.54
C GLU A 8 23.19 -73.70 7.00
N PRO A 9 24.03 -72.91 6.31
CA PRO A 9 23.93 -72.59 4.89
C PRO A 9 24.62 -73.64 3.99
N PHE A 10 24.18 -73.73 2.73
CA PHE A 10 24.87 -74.49 1.68
C PHE A 10 25.59 -73.51 0.74
N PHE A 11 26.91 -73.36 0.88
CA PHE A 11 27.78 -72.72 -0.12
C PHE A 11 28.80 -73.75 -0.63
N PRO A 12 29.08 -73.84 -1.95
CA PRO A 12 30.21 -74.60 -2.47
C PRO A 12 31.54 -73.84 -2.23
N ALA A 13 32.66 -74.57 -2.22
CA ALA A 13 34.01 -74.10 -1.90
C ALA A 13 34.50 -72.89 -2.74
N PRO A 14 35.39 -72.03 -2.20
CA PRO A 14 35.85 -70.81 -2.86
C PRO A 14 36.84 -71.10 -4.01
N PRO A 15 36.83 -70.33 -5.11
CA PRO A 15 37.88 -70.39 -6.12
C PRO A 15 39.17 -69.69 -5.62
N PRO A 16 40.34 -70.00 -6.21
CA PRO A 16 41.65 -69.63 -5.66
C PRO A 16 41.97 -68.12 -5.75
N PRO A 17 42.94 -67.63 -4.95
CA PRO A 17 43.11 -66.21 -4.65
C PRO A 17 43.85 -65.47 -5.77
N GLY A 18 43.21 -64.43 -6.31
CA GLY A 18 43.84 -63.50 -7.27
C GLY A 18 43.08 -62.20 -7.54
N ALA A 19 41.79 -62.11 -7.20
CA ALA A 19 40.96 -60.92 -7.49
C ALA A 19 40.59 -60.05 -6.26
N ASN A 20 41.04 -60.40 -5.05
CA ASN A 20 40.50 -59.82 -3.80
C ASN A 20 41.28 -58.61 -3.21
N SER A 21 42.46 -58.23 -3.71
CA SER A 21 43.25 -57.15 -3.07
C SER A 21 42.82 -55.74 -3.48
N VAL A 22 42.36 -55.54 -4.72
CA VAL A 22 41.93 -54.24 -5.24
C VAL A 22 40.54 -53.87 -4.70
N LYS A 23 39.62 -54.83 -4.66
CA LYS A 23 38.26 -54.64 -4.13
C LYS A 23 38.27 -54.34 -2.62
N ALA A 24 39.04 -55.08 -1.84
CA ALA A 24 39.19 -54.82 -0.40
C ALA A 24 39.83 -53.45 -0.11
N LYS A 25 40.76 -53.00 -0.96
CA LYS A 25 41.39 -51.67 -0.85
C LYS A 25 40.40 -50.54 -1.17
N LEU A 26 39.57 -50.71 -2.20
CA LEU A 26 38.47 -49.79 -2.55
C LEU A 26 37.42 -49.70 -1.44
N GLU A 27 37.03 -50.83 -0.86
CA GLU A 27 36.08 -50.89 0.27
C GLU A 27 36.63 -50.20 1.52
N ALA A 28 37.92 -50.40 1.85
CA ALA A 28 38.56 -49.72 2.97
C ALA A 28 38.66 -48.20 2.77
N GLN A 29 39.00 -47.75 1.56
CA GLN A 29 39.04 -46.32 1.22
C GLN A 29 37.65 -45.67 1.21
N LEU A 30 36.62 -46.38 0.74
CA LEU A 30 35.24 -45.94 0.81
C LEU A 30 34.75 -45.81 2.26
N ALA A 31 35.10 -46.77 3.12
CA ALA A 31 34.80 -46.70 4.55
C ALA A 31 35.48 -45.50 5.23
N GLN A 32 36.73 -45.20 4.85
CA GLN A 32 37.45 -44.01 5.33
C GLN A 32 36.76 -42.71 4.88
N ALA A 33 36.32 -42.63 3.63
CA ALA A 33 35.59 -41.47 3.11
C ALA A 33 34.24 -41.28 3.83
N ARG A 34 33.50 -42.38 4.10
CA ARG A 34 32.25 -42.37 4.89
C ARG A 34 32.50 -41.91 6.32
N SER A 35 33.57 -42.38 6.94
CA SER A 35 33.96 -41.96 8.29
C SER A 35 34.29 -40.47 8.36
N ALA A 36 34.97 -39.92 7.34
CA ALA A 36 35.25 -38.49 7.27
C ALA A 36 33.96 -37.64 7.17
N LEU A 37 32.98 -38.10 6.40
CA LEU A 37 31.63 -37.51 6.34
C LEU A 37 30.93 -37.52 7.70
N GLN A 38 30.93 -38.67 8.38
CA GLN A 38 30.32 -38.83 9.71
C GLN A 38 31.00 -37.95 10.77
N GLN A 39 32.31 -37.70 10.64
CA GLN A 39 33.06 -36.81 11.53
C GLN A 39 32.95 -35.32 11.17
N ASN A 40 32.03 -34.96 10.27
CA ASN A 40 31.83 -33.59 9.80
C ASN A 40 33.09 -32.97 9.16
N ARG A 41 33.86 -33.78 8.43
CA ARG A 41 35.05 -33.36 7.66
C ARG A 41 34.79 -33.50 6.15
N PRO A 42 33.88 -32.69 5.58
CA PRO A 42 33.41 -32.88 4.21
C PRO A 42 34.53 -32.69 3.17
N GLU A 43 35.49 -31.78 3.37
CA GLU A 43 36.62 -31.60 2.45
C GLU A 43 37.58 -32.80 2.41
N GLN A 44 37.71 -33.51 3.54
CA GLN A 44 38.46 -34.77 3.56
C GLN A 44 37.70 -35.87 2.82
N ALA A 45 36.38 -35.97 3.03
CA ALA A 45 35.51 -36.89 2.30
C ALA A 45 35.50 -36.61 0.78
N ILE A 46 35.46 -35.34 0.36
CA ILE A 46 35.53 -34.93 -1.04
C ILE A 46 36.86 -35.35 -1.66
N ARG A 47 38.00 -35.10 -0.99
CA ARG A 47 39.32 -35.51 -1.51
C ARG A 47 39.41 -37.02 -1.70
N LEU A 48 39.00 -37.79 -0.69
CA LEU A 48 39.01 -39.26 -0.74
C LEU A 48 38.03 -39.80 -1.80
N GLY A 49 36.81 -39.25 -1.85
CA GLY A 49 35.79 -39.60 -2.83
C GLY A 49 36.20 -39.30 -4.27
N ARG A 50 36.84 -38.16 -4.54
CA ARG A 50 37.36 -37.82 -5.88
C ARG A 50 38.48 -38.78 -6.31
N ALA A 51 39.36 -39.17 -5.39
CA ALA A 51 40.41 -40.15 -5.66
C ALA A 51 39.85 -41.55 -5.95
N LEU A 52 38.77 -41.93 -5.26
CA LEU A 52 38.01 -43.15 -5.51
C LEU A 52 37.30 -43.11 -6.87
N LEU A 53 36.65 -42.00 -7.20
CA LEU A 53 35.92 -41.84 -8.47
C LEU A 53 36.86 -41.89 -9.67
N LYS A 54 38.11 -41.42 -9.55
CA LYS A 54 39.12 -41.60 -10.61
C LYS A 54 39.48 -43.06 -10.87
N GLN A 55 39.47 -43.89 -9.83
CA GLN A 55 39.80 -45.33 -9.93
C GLN A 55 38.59 -46.15 -10.39
N ALA A 56 37.38 -45.70 -10.09
CA ALA A 56 36.12 -46.32 -10.50
C ALA A 56 35.12 -45.24 -10.96
N PRO A 57 35.21 -44.77 -12.22
CA PRO A 57 34.44 -43.63 -12.74
C PRO A 57 32.93 -43.80 -12.69
N ASP A 58 32.43 -45.04 -12.76
CA ASP A 58 30.99 -45.36 -12.80
C ASP A 58 30.47 -45.89 -11.44
N ALA A 59 31.28 -45.81 -10.37
CA ALA A 59 30.88 -46.31 -9.05
C ALA A 59 29.85 -45.38 -8.38
N LEU A 60 28.57 -45.72 -8.53
CA LEU A 60 27.43 -44.97 -7.97
C LEU A 60 27.55 -44.72 -6.46
N VAL A 61 28.06 -45.70 -5.71
CA VAL A 61 28.25 -45.57 -4.25
C VAL A 61 29.27 -44.49 -3.88
N VAL A 62 30.24 -44.22 -4.75
CA VAL A 62 31.24 -43.16 -4.58
C VAL A 62 30.66 -41.81 -5.01
N MET A 63 29.86 -41.79 -6.07
CA MET A 63 29.13 -40.58 -6.50
C MET A 63 28.14 -40.11 -5.43
N ASP A 64 27.34 -41.03 -4.86
CA ASP A 64 26.40 -40.73 -3.77
C ASP A 64 27.12 -40.16 -2.54
N LEU A 65 28.24 -40.77 -2.16
CA LEU A 65 29.11 -40.25 -1.09
C LEU A 65 29.61 -38.83 -1.40
N LEU A 66 30.05 -38.57 -2.63
CA LEU A 66 30.50 -37.24 -3.03
C LEU A 66 29.36 -36.21 -3.03
N CYS A 67 28.16 -36.59 -3.50
CA CYS A 67 26.97 -35.74 -3.42
C CYS A 67 26.68 -35.35 -1.97
N GLN A 68 26.70 -36.32 -1.04
CA GLN A 68 26.52 -36.04 0.39
C GLN A 68 27.62 -35.11 0.93
N ALA A 69 28.89 -35.36 0.56
CA ALA A 69 30.01 -34.54 1.01
C ALA A 69 29.94 -33.10 0.49
N TYR A 70 29.54 -32.90 -0.77
CA TYR A 70 29.36 -31.56 -1.35
C TYR A 70 28.19 -30.82 -0.72
N THR A 71 27.07 -31.50 -0.46
CA THR A 71 25.93 -30.91 0.26
C THR A 71 26.35 -30.45 1.66
N GLN A 72 27.10 -31.29 2.39
CA GLN A 72 27.63 -30.93 3.72
C GLN A 72 28.67 -29.80 3.68
N ALA A 73 29.43 -29.69 2.59
CA ALA A 73 30.35 -28.58 2.33
C ALA A 73 29.65 -27.30 1.82
N GLN A 74 28.32 -27.28 1.70
CA GLN A 74 27.55 -26.19 1.09
C GLN A 74 28.00 -25.85 -0.34
N ARG A 75 28.38 -26.87 -1.12
CA ARG A 75 28.80 -26.76 -2.52
C ARG A 75 27.88 -27.55 -3.46
N PRO A 76 26.56 -27.25 -3.49
CA PRO A 76 25.59 -28.01 -4.29
C PRO A 76 25.89 -28.01 -5.79
N GLU A 77 26.56 -26.96 -6.29
CA GLU A 77 27.01 -26.83 -7.69
C GLU A 77 27.89 -28.02 -8.14
N ASP A 78 28.77 -28.50 -7.26
CA ASP A 78 29.73 -29.57 -7.55
C ASP A 78 29.08 -30.97 -7.54
N ALA A 79 27.91 -31.11 -6.91
CA ALA A 79 27.13 -32.35 -6.89
C ALA A 79 26.27 -32.53 -8.15
N LEU A 80 25.93 -31.44 -8.85
CA LEU A 80 25.04 -31.48 -10.00
C LEU A 80 25.58 -32.35 -11.16
N PRO A 81 26.87 -32.28 -11.56
CA PRO A 81 27.41 -33.16 -12.60
C PRO A 81 27.39 -34.64 -12.21
N LEU A 82 27.53 -34.94 -10.92
CA LEU A 82 27.48 -36.31 -10.41
C LEU A 82 26.07 -36.87 -10.51
N LEU A 83 25.05 -36.15 -10.02
CA LEU A 83 23.66 -36.60 -10.14
C LEU A 83 23.18 -36.73 -11.59
N ARG A 84 23.64 -35.85 -12.50
CA ARG A 84 23.40 -36.00 -13.96
C ARG A 84 24.08 -37.23 -14.57
N THR A 85 25.18 -37.70 -13.98
CA THR A 85 25.86 -38.92 -14.44
C THR A 85 25.16 -40.14 -13.86
N MET A 86 24.81 -40.11 -12.58
CA MET A 86 23.99 -41.14 -11.94
C MET A 86 22.65 -41.33 -12.66
N SER A 87 21.97 -40.27 -13.08
CA SER A 87 20.67 -40.38 -13.79
C SER A 87 20.79 -40.98 -15.19
N ARG A 88 22.00 -40.95 -15.79
CA ARG A 88 22.30 -41.63 -17.06
C ARG A 88 22.68 -43.09 -16.87
N LEU A 89 23.37 -43.41 -15.77
CA LEU A 89 23.75 -44.77 -15.41
C LEU A 89 22.56 -45.58 -14.85
N GLU A 90 21.64 -44.93 -14.14
CA GLU A 90 20.41 -45.52 -13.61
C GLU A 90 19.16 -44.73 -14.06
N PRO A 91 18.78 -44.82 -15.35
CA PRO A 91 17.66 -44.04 -15.89
C PRO A 91 16.29 -44.42 -15.31
N ASP A 92 16.18 -45.62 -14.71
CA ASP A 92 14.94 -46.14 -14.12
C ASP A 92 14.92 -46.02 -12.57
N ASN A 93 15.92 -45.39 -11.96
CA ASN A 93 15.95 -45.16 -10.51
C ASN A 93 15.26 -43.84 -10.13
N ALA A 94 14.03 -43.93 -9.64
CA ALA A 94 13.24 -42.78 -9.20
C ALA A 94 13.95 -41.91 -8.14
N GLN A 95 14.76 -42.50 -7.26
CA GLN A 95 15.45 -41.76 -6.19
C GLN A 95 16.55 -40.84 -6.75
N VAL A 96 17.25 -41.27 -7.80
CA VAL A 96 18.29 -40.46 -8.45
C VAL A 96 17.68 -39.24 -9.12
N TRP A 97 16.55 -39.42 -9.81
CA TRP A 97 15.78 -38.32 -10.41
C TRP A 97 15.21 -37.37 -9.37
N PHE A 98 14.72 -37.88 -8.24
CA PHE A 98 14.27 -37.05 -7.11
C PHE A 98 15.41 -36.21 -6.52
N ASN A 99 16.57 -36.82 -6.24
CA ASN A 99 17.74 -36.14 -5.69
C ASN A 99 18.26 -35.06 -6.67
N LEU A 100 18.27 -35.36 -7.97
CA LEU A 100 18.61 -34.41 -9.03
C LEU A 100 17.63 -33.23 -9.03
N GLY A 101 16.33 -33.51 -8.94
CA GLY A 101 15.29 -32.49 -8.92
C GLY A 101 15.35 -31.58 -7.69
N THR A 102 15.57 -32.14 -6.50
CA THR A 102 15.72 -31.35 -5.27
C THR A 102 16.99 -30.49 -5.28
N LEU A 103 18.12 -31.00 -5.78
CA LEU A 103 19.33 -30.20 -5.95
C LEU A 103 19.11 -29.05 -6.93
N GLN A 104 18.39 -29.31 -8.03
CA GLN A 104 18.02 -28.27 -8.99
C GLN A 104 17.08 -27.22 -8.38
N LEU A 105 16.15 -27.59 -7.50
CA LEU A 105 15.35 -26.62 -6.74
C LEU A 105 16.25 -25.72 -5.87
N GLN A 106 17.19 -26.32 -5.14
CA GLN A 106 18.13 -25.58 -4.28
C GLN A 106 18.99 -24.60 -5.07
N LEU A 107 19.46 -25.01 -6.26
CA LEU A 107 20.23 -24.18 -7.18
C LEU A 107 19.38 -23.14 -7.93
N ARG A 108 18.06 -23.09 -7.70
CA ARG A 108 17.11 -22.25 -8.44
C ARG A 108 17.12 -22.56 -9.94
N HIS A 109 17.18 -23.84 -10.30
CA HIS A 109 16.97 -24.39 -11.65
C HIS A 109 15.57 -25.05 -11.74
N PRO A 110 14.48 -24.29 -11.57
CA PRO A 110 13.11 -24.84 -11.51
C PRO A 110 12.70 -25.66 -12.75
N PHE A 111 13.24 -25.37 -13.94
CA PHE A 111 12.99 -26.15 -15.17
C PHE A 111 13.49 -27.59 -15.04
N ASP A 112 14.80 -27.72 -14.81
CA ASP A 112 15.45 -29.02 -14.70
C ASP A 112 14.85 -29.77 -13.50
N ALA A 113 14.55 -29.05 -12.42
CA ALA A 113 13.91 -29.59 -11.23
C ALA A 113 12.55 -30.22 -11.54
N LYS A 114 11.67 -29.49 -12.23
CA LYS A 114 10.35 -30.00 -12.62
C LYS A 114 10.47 -31.28 -13.45
N ALA A 115 11.32 -31.27 -14.47
CA ALA A 115 11.53 -32.43 -15.34
C ALA A 115 12.03 -33.64 -14.56
N SER A 116 13.02 -33.44 -13.69
CA SER A 116 13.58 -34.51 -12.86
C SER A 116 12.57 -35.05 -11.84
N LEU A 117 11.79 -34.18 -11.19
CA LEU A 117 10.75 -34.57 -10.24
C LEU A 117 9.58 -35.31 -10.91
N LEU A 118 9.14 -34.85 -12.09
CA LEU A 118 8.12 -35.56 -12.88
C LEU A 118 8.63 -36.91 -13.34
N ARG A 119 9.89 -37.02 -13.76
CA ARG A 119 10.49 -38.31 -14.12
C ARG A 119 10.54 -39.27 -12.92
N ALA A 120 10.88 -38.78 -11.73
CA ALA A 120 10.82 -39.56 -10.51
C ALA A 120 9.40 -40.09 -10.23
N LEU A 121 8.37 -39.25 -10.44
CA LEU A 121 6.96 -39.63 -10.26
C LEU A 121 6.42 -40.55 -11.35
N GLN A 122 6.92 -40.46 -12.59
CA GLN A 122 6.59 -41.43 -13.65
C GLN A 122 7.12 -42.83 -13.32
N LEU A 123 8.35 -42.90 -12.78
CA LEU A 123 8.99 -44.17 -12.39
C LEU A 123 8.40 -44.74 -11.10
N ASN A 124 8.03 -43.88 -10.15
CA ASN A 124 7.34 -44.27 -8.93
C ASN A 124 6.24 -43.25 -8.58
N PRO A 125 4.98 -43.51 -8.98
CA PRO A 125 3.84 -42.63 -8.69
C PRO A 125 3.57 -42.42 -7.18
N ALA A 126 4.03 -43.34 -6.32
CA ALA A 126 3.90 -43.27 -4.87
C ALA A 126 5.10 -42.56 -4.18
N HIS A 127 5.99 -41.91 -4.93
CA HIS A 127 7.12 -41.16 -4.36
C HIS A 127 6.66 -39.84 -3.72
N HIS A 128 6.23 -39.92 -2.46
CA HIS A 128 5.67 -38.76 -1.72
C HIS A 128 6.65 -37.59 -1.59
N GLN A 129 7.95 -37.84 -1.43
CA GLN A 129 8.95 -36.76 -1.32
C GLN A 129 9.10 -35.99 -2.64
N ALA A 130 9.04 -36.70 -3.78
CA ALA A 130 9.06 -36.08 -5.10
C ALA A 130 7.80 -35.25 -5.36
N ARG A 131 6.61 -35.77 -5.00
CA ARG A 131 5.34 -35.02 -5.09
C ARG A 131 5.35 -33.79 -4.17
N ASN A 132 5.86 -33.90 -2.95
CA ASN A 132 5.99 -32.77 -2.03
C ASN A 132 6.94 -31.69 -2.58
N SER A 133 8.08 -32.09 -3.15
CA SER A 133 9.03 -31.15 -3.77
C SER A 133 8.45 -30.46 -5.01
N LEU A 134 7.58 -31.17 -5.76
CA LEU A 134 6.83 -30.59 -6.88
C LEU A 134 5.79 -29.57 -6.40
N GLY A 135 5.09 -29.83 -5.30
CA GLY A 135 4.17 -28.87 -4.69
C GLY A 135 4.89 -27.60 -4.21
N VAL A 136 6.07 -27.74 -3.58
CA VAL A 136 6.91 -26.60 -3.19
C VAL A 136 7.38 -25.81 -4.41
N LEU A 137 7.73 -26.50 -5.50
CA LEU A 137 8.06 -25.84 -6.77
C LEU A 137 6.87 -25.02 -7.30
N PHE A 138 5.65 -25.57 -7.33
CA PHE A 138 4.46 -24.84 -7.75
C PHE A 138 4.18 -23.61 -6.88
N MET A 139 4.30 -23.74 -5.56
CA MET A 139 4.14 -22.62 -4.62
C MET A 139 5.16 -21.50 -4.89
N ASN A 140 6.42 -21.86 -5.16
CA ASN A 140 7.48 -20.90 -5.50
C ASN A 140 7.27 -20.23 -6.87
N MET A 141 6.60 -20.91 -7.80
CA MET A 141 6.23 -20.36 -9.12
C MET A 141 4.91 -19.58 -9.10
N GLY A 142 4.23 -19.46 -7.95
CA GLY A 142 2.93 -18.76 -7.85
C GLY A 142 1.74 -19.57 -8.37
N GLN A 143 1.91 -20.86 -8.66
CA GLN A 143 0.84 -21.76 -9.10
C GLN A 143 0.12 -22.35 -7.89
N ASP A 144 -0.57 -21.49 -7.14
CA ASP A 144 -1.08 -21.82 -5.79
C ASP A 144 -2.16 -22.91 -5.80
N GLU A 145 -3.06 -22.92 -6.79
CA GLU A 145 -4.08 -23.98 -6.93
C GLU A 145 -3.44 -25.36 -7.20
N LEU A 146 -2.41 -25.40 -8.05
CA LEU A 146 -1.67 -26.64 -8.30
C LEU A 146 -0.89 -27.08 -7.06
N ALA A 147 -0.31 -26.14 -6.31
CA ALA A 147 0.36 -26.44 -5.05
C ALA A 147 -0.61 -27.02 -4.01
N GLU A 148 -1.77 -26.38 -3.80
CA GLU A 148 -2.81 -26.82 -2.86
C GLU A 148 -3.29 -28.23 -3.20
N ARG A 149 -3.63 -28.48 -4.47
CA ARG A 149 -4.02 -29.80 -4.95
C ARG A 149 -2.91 -30.83 -4.75
N THR A 150 -1.67 -30.50 -5.12
CA THR A 150 -0.52 -31.42 -5.01
C THR A 150 -0.28 -31.85 -3.56
N PHE A 151 -0.38 -30.91 -2.60
CA PHE A 151 -0.25 -31.25 -1.18
C PHE A 151 -1.49 -32.00 -0.64
N GLY A 152 -2.69 -31.65 -1.13
CA GLY A 152 -3.93 -32.36 -0.79
C GLY A 152 -3.89 -33.84 -1.18
N GLU A 153 -3.41 -34.16 -2.38
CA GLU A 153 -3.23 -35.55 -2.86
C GLU A 153 -2.27 -36.36 -1.97
N ILE A 154 -1.26 -35.71 -1.36
CA ILE A 154 -0.37 -36.37 -0.39
C ILE A 154 -1.14 -36.71 0.88
N LEU A 155 -1.97 -35.79 1.40
CA LEU A 155 -2.75 -35.99 2.62
C LEU A 155 -3.91 -36.98 2.45
N GLU A 156 -4.49 -37.11 1.25
CA GLU A 156 -5.46 -38.17 0.94
C GLU A 156 -4.87 -39.56 1.09
N GLN A 157 -3.59 -39.73 0.73
CA GLN A 157 -2.86 -41.00 0.81
C GLN A 157 -2.22 -41.21 2.19
N GLN A 158 -1.69 -40.15 2.80
CA GLN A 158 -1.00 -40.16 4.08
C GLN A 158 -1.47 -38.99 4.97
N PRO A 159 -2.57 -39.17 5.74
CA PRO A 159 -3.12 -38.10 6.57
C PRO A 159 -2.18 -37.57 7.66
N THR A 160 -1.14 -38.33 8.02
CA THR A 160 -0.13 -37.96 9.03
C THR A 160 1.19 -37.48 8.42
N ASP A 161 1.22 -37.10 7.14
CA ASP A 161 2.44 -36.54 6.52
C ASP A 161 2.74 -35.14 7.06
N TYR A 162 3.84 -35.03 7.82
CA TYR A 162 4.31 -33.79 8.43
C TYR A 162 4.57 -32.67 7.41
N TYR A 163 5.22 -32.99 6.28
CA TYR A 163 5.66 -31.98 5.33
C TYR A 163 4.48 -31.41 4.53
N ALA A 164 3.49 -32.23 4.18
CA ALA A 164 2.29 -31.80 3.50
C ALA A 164 1.45 -30.85 4.37
N HIS A 165 1.21 -31.17 5.65
CA HIS A 165 0.52 -30.24 6.58
C HIS A 165 1.28 -28.93 6.72
N ARG A 166 2.59 -28.97 6.94
CA ARG A 166 3.40 -27.75 7.08
C ARG A 166 3.41 -26.88 5.82
N ASN A 167 3.51 -27.50 4.64
CA ASN A 167 3.52 -26.78 3.37
C ASN A 167 2.13 -26.23 3.00
N LEU A 168 1.04 -26.94 3.30
CA LEU A 168 -0.31 -26.40 3.19
C LEU A 168 -0.52 -25.23 4.14
N ALA A 169 -0.04 -25.31 5.38
CA ALA A 169 -0.09 -24.19 6.31
C ALA A 169 0.62 -22.95 5.74
N ALA A 170 1.84 -23.12 5.22
CA ALA A 170 2.59 -22.04 4.58
C ALA A 170 1.86 -21.46 3.35
N LEU A 171 1.22 -22.32 2.55
CA LEU A 171 0.39 -21.90 1.43
C LEU A 171 -0.85 -21.12 1.90
N MET A 172 -1.52 -21.56 2.96
CA MET A 172 -2.66 -20.83 3.54
C MET A 172 -2.24 -19.47 4.10
N VAL A 173 -1.06 -19.35 4.71
CA VAL A 173 -0.49 -18.04 5.09
C VAL A 173 -0.32 -17.15 3.86
N LYS A 174 0.27 -17.69 2.77
CA LYS A 174 0.44 -16.95 1.51
C LYS A 174 -0.90 -16.47 0.93
N LEU A 175 -1.93 -17.31 1.03
CA LEU A 175 -3.30 -17.02 0.60
C LEU A 175 -4.10 -16.20 1.62
N LYS A 176 -3.47 -15.72 2.70
CA LYS A 176 -4.10 -14.95 3.81
C LYS A 176 -5.27 -15.67 4.50
N ARG A 177 -5.31 -17.00 4.49
CA ARG A 177 -6.30 -17.87 5.17
C ARG A 177 -5.78 -18.27 6.56
N ALA A 178 -5.81 -17.34 7.52
CA ALA A 178 -5.11 -17.48 8.80
C ALA A 178 -5.58 -18.67 9.66
N ASP A 179 -6.89 -18.87 9.81
CA ASP A 179 -7.44 -19.96 10.64
C ASP A 179 -7.04 -21.33 10.12
N GLU A 180 -7.09 -21.52 8.80
CA GLU A 180 -6.69 -22.77 8.15
C GLU A 180 -5.19 -22.99 8.28
N ALA A 181 -4.38 -21.94 8.12
CA ALA A 181 -2.94 -22.02 8.33
C ALA A 181 -2.60 -22.51 9.74
N ILE A 182 -3.23 -21.95 10.77
CA ILE A 182 -3.01 -22.33 12.17
C ILE A 182 -3.40 -23.80 12.40
N ASN A 183 -4.55 -24.23 11.89
CA ASN A 183 -5.00 -25.63 12.00
C ASN A 183 -3.99 -26.60 11.36
N TYR A 184 -3.49 -26.28 10.15
CA TYR A 184 -2.48 -27.10 9.49
C TYR A 184 -1.13 -27.08 10.23
N TYR A 185 -0.71 -25.95 10.79
CA TYR A 185 0.51 -25.89 11.61
C TYR A 185 0.38 -26.69 12.91
N GLU A 186 -0.76 -26.63 13.60
CA GLU A 186 -1.01 -27.44 14.81
C GLU A 186 -0.99 -28.94 14.48
N ARG A 187 -1.57 -29.34 13.35
CA ARG A 187 -1.48 -30.72 12.85
C ARG A 187 -0.03 -31.12 12.60
N ALA A 188 0.73 -30.31 11.88
CA ALA A 188 2.16 -30.56 11.64
C ALA A 188 2.94 -30.66 12.96
N LEU A 189 2.67 -29.79 13.93
CA LEU A 189 3.35 -29.77 15.22
C LEU A 189 3.04 -31.01 16.07
N SER A 190 1.80 -31.51 16.03
CA SER A 190 1.41 -32.75 16.72
C SER A 190 2.05 -34.00 16.12
N ILE A 191 2.39 -33.97 14.82
CA ILE A 191 3.12 -35.05 14.14
C ILE A 191 4.62 -34.97 14.46
N ALA A 192 5.23 -33.78 14.34
CA ALA A 192 6.64 -33.56 14.66
C ALA A 192 6.88 -32.19 15.29
N ASN A 193 7.34 -32.20 16.54
CA ASN A 193 7.66 -31.01 17.31
C ASN A 193 9.04 -30.43 16.94
N THR A 194 9.13 -29.75 15.79
CA THR A 194 10.37 -29.11 15.32
C THR A 194 10.45 -27.64 15.72
N GLY A 195 11.67 -27.09 15.86
CA GLY A 195 11.86 -25.64 16.06
C GLY A 195 11.25 -24.79 14.95
N ARG A 196 11.37 -25.25 13.70
CA ARG A 196 10.82 -24.57 12.54
C ARG A 196 9.29 -24.47 12.56
N THR A 197 8.58 -25.56 12.88
CA THR A 197 7.11 -25.54 12.96
C THR A 197 6.62 -24.69 14.13
N ARG A 198 7.31 -24.74 15.28
CA ARG A 198 6.99 -23.88 16.43
C ARG A 198 7.10 -22.40 16.07
N TYR A 199 8.16 -22.02 15.37
CA TYR A 199 8.34 -20.67 14.83
C TYR A 199 7.23 -20.28 13.85
N GLU A 200 6.95 -21.11 12.85
CA GLU A 200 5.96 -20.80 11.80
C GLU A 200 4.53 -20.70 12.37
N LEU A 201 4.19 -21.56 13.33
CA LEU A 201 2.94 -21.46 14.09
C LEU A 201 2.89 -20.18 14.92
N ALA A 202 3.95 -19.86 15.65
CA ALA A 202 4.01 -18.65 16.46
C ALA A 202 3.87 -17.38 15.63
N ASP A 203 4.51 -17.32 14.46
CA ASP A 203 4.36 -16.19 13.51
C ASP A 203 2.92 -16.09 12.98
N ALA A 204 2.28 -17.23 12.67
CA ALA A 204 0.88 -17.25 12.25
C ALA A 204 -0.08 -16.78 13.36
N LEU A 205 0.11 -17.27 14.60
CA LEU A 205 -0.68 -16.84 15.77
C LEU A 205 -0.46 -15.36 16.09
N PHE A 206 0.79 -14.88 16.01
CA PHE A 206 1.15 -13.48 16.24
C PHE A 206 0.49 -12.55 15.23
N LYS A 207 0.37 -12.97 13.96
CA LYS A 207 -0.30 -12.21 12.89
C LYS A 207 -1.82 -12.20 13.03
N GLN A 208 -2.42 -13.23 13.62
CA GLN A 208 -3.87 -13.32 13.80
C GLN A 208 -4.34 -12.45 14.97
N ASP A 209 -3.91 -12.80 16.19
CA ASP A 209 -4.24 -12.05 17.40
C ASP A 209 -3.18 -12.34 18.48
N PRO A 210 -2.19 -11.44 18.65
CA PRO A 210 -1.11 -11.65 19.60
C PRO A 210 -1.59 -11.63 21.06
N SER A 211 -2.74 -11.00 21.34
CA SER A 211 -3.28 -10.90 22.70
C SER A 211 -3.97 -12.19 23.14
N ARG A 212 -4.71 -12.83 22.23
CA ARG A 212 -5.41 -14.09 22.48
C ARG A 212 -4.45 -15.27 22.66
N HIS A 213 -3.30 -15.25 21.99
CA HIS A 213 -2.35 -16.36 21.96
C HIS A 213 -1.01 -16.07 22.66
N GLY A 214 -0.94 -15.01 23.48
CA GLY A 214 0.32 -14.49 24.02
C GLY A 214 1.21 -15.53 24.69
N GLN A 215 0.69 -16.27 25.67
CA GLN A 215 1.44 -17.31 26.37
C GLN A 215 1.97 -18.39 25.40
N ARG A 216 1.11 -18.84 24.49
CA ARG A 216 1.46 -19.88 23.53
C ARG A 216 2.56 -19.42 22.56
N ILE A 217 2.51 -18.16 22.12
CA ILE A 217 3.53 -17.57 21.26
C ILE A 217 4.87 -17.50 21.99
N GLU A 218 4.90 -16.98 23.23
CA GLU A 218 6.12 -16.89 24.04
C GLU A 218 6.76 -18.26 24.27
N GLU A 219 5.95 -19.27 24.60
CA GLU A 219 6.39 -20.66 24.79
C GLU A 219 7.04 -21.24 23.52
N LEU A 220 6.36 -21.12 22.37
CA LEU A 220 6.82 -21.65 21.09
C LEU A 220 8.14 -20.98 20.63
N LEU A 221 8.23 -19.66 20.74
CA LEU A 221 9.40 -18.89 20.32
C LEU A 221 10.58 -19.09 21.26
N THR A 222 10.37 -19.06 22.58
CA THR A 222 11.43 -19.27 23.58
C THR A 222 12.06 -20.65 23.42
N ALA A 223 11.22 -21.67 23.30
CA ALA A 223 11.70 -23.03 23.15
C ALA A 223 12.40 -23.27 21.79
N SER A 224 12.07 -22.48 20.76
CA SER A 224 12.77 -22.51 19.46
C SER A 224 14.11 -21.80 19.54
N LEU A 225 14.17 -20.64 20.20
CA LEU A 225 15.40 -19.86 20.38
C LEU A 225 16.41 -20.55 21.30
N GLN A 226 15.94 -21.36 22.26
CA GLN A 226 16.81 -22.23 23.06
C GLN A 226 17.51 -23.29 22.21
N ALA A 227 16.81 -23.84 21.20
CA ALA A 227 17.38 -24.80 20.28
C ALA A 227 18.33 -24.15 19.26
N GLU A 228 18.05 -22.91 18.85
CA GLU A 228 18.87 -22.14 17.90
C GLU A 228 19.28 -20.76 18.45
N PRO A 229 20.24 -20.70 19.40
CA PRO A 229 20.56 -19.47 20.12
C PRO A 229 21.07 -18.29 19.29
N GLN A 230 21.49 -18.53 18.04
CA GLN A 230 22.03 -17.50 17.15
C GLN A 230 21.09 -17.17 15.99
N SER A 231 19.84 -17.67 16.02
CA SER A 231 18.87 -17.42 14.95
C SER A 231 18.34 -15.99 15.00
N GLU A 232 18.74 -15.17 14.03
CA GLU A 232 18.31 -13.78 13.88
C GLU A 232 16.79 -13.63 13.76
N VAL A 233 16.13 -14.57 13.08
CA VAL A 233 14.68 -14.55 12.82
C VAL A 233 13.90 -14.79 14.12
N LEU A 234 14.38 -15.71 14.95
CA LEU A 234 13.78 -15.99 16.25
C LEU A 234 14.00 -14.85 17.24
N ILE A 235 15.18 -14.22 17.19
CA ILE A 235 15.49 -13.03 17.99
C ILE A 235 14.56 -11.88 17.60
N ASP A 236 14.43 -11.57 16.30
CA ASP A 236 13.54 -10.50 15.80
C ASP A 236 12.08 -10.75 16.23
N LEU A 237 11.55 -11.94 15.96
CA LEU A 237 10.14 -12.22 16.21
C LEU A 237 9.82 -12.21 17.71
N LEU A 238 10.68 -12.79 18.56
CA LEU A 238 10.47 -12.76 20.01
C LEU A 238 10.65 -11.35 20.60
N ALA A 239 11.60 -10.56 20.08
CA ALA A 239 11.77 -9.17 20.48
C ALA A 239 10.53 -8.33 20.13
N ARG A 240 9.99 -8.47 18.91
CA ARG A 240 8.74 -7.83 18.49
C ARG A 240 7.55 -8.26 19.33
N PHE A 241 7.46 -9.55 19.65
CA PHE A 241 6.44 -10.08 20.54
C PHE A 241 6.48 -9.41 21.92
N HIS A 242 7.66 -9.30 22.55
CA HIS A 242 7.80 -8.65 23.84
C HIS A 242 7.54 -7.14 23.78
N ALA A 243 7.97 -6.46 22.72
CA ALA A 243 7.68 -5.05 22.51
C ALA A 243 6.16 -4.81 22.41
N ALA A 244 5.44 -5.64 21.65
CA ALA A 244 3.99 -5.57 21.51
C ALA A 244 3.23 -5.86 22.83
N ASN A 245 3.81 -6.68 23.71
CA ASN A 245 3.23 -7.06 25.01
C ASN A 245 3.76 -6.22 26.19
N GLN A 246 4.24 -5.00 25.95
CA GLN A 246 4.70 -4.06 26.98
C GLN A 246 5.82 -4.61 27.89
N ALA A 247 6.70 -5.45 27.34
CA ALA A 247 7.90 -5.94 28.00
C ALA A 247 9.18 -5.41 27.33
N PRO A 248 9.44 -4.08 27.38
CA PRO A 248 10.53 -3.45 26.64
C PRO A 248 11.91 -3.95 27.07
N GLU A 249 12.12 -4.29 28.34
CA GLU A 249 13.39 -4.83 28.84
C GLU A 249 13.73 -6.18 28.20
N LYS A 250 12.75 -7.07 28.07
CA LYS A 250 12.92 -8.37 27.39
C LYS A 250 13.18 -8.17 25.89
N ALA A 251 12.45 -7.26 25.26
CA ALA A 251 12.63 -6.93 23.85
C ALA A 251 14.04 -6.37 23.58
N GLU A 252 14.50 -5.44 24.41
CA GLU A 252 15.82 -4.84 24.29
C GLU A 252 16.93 -5.88 24.49
N ALA A 253 16.83 -6.73 25.52
CA ALA A 253 17.83 -7.78 25.74
C ALA A 253 18.00 -8.69 24.52
N LEU A 254 16.90 -8.99 23.82
CA LEU A 254 16.92 -9.76 22.58
C LEU A 254 17.55 -8.98 21.43
N PHE A 255 17.19 -7.70 21.23
CA PHE A 255 17.83 -6.88 20.21
C PHE A 255 19.33 -6.72 20.44
N GLN A 256 19.76 -6.46 21.68
CA GLN A 256 21.17 -6.37 22.05
C GLN A 256 21.91 -7.68 21.79
N ARG A 257 21.30 -8.83 22.13
CA ARG A 257 21.83 -10.15 21.76
C ARG A 257 21.94 -10.31 20.24
N GLY A 258 20.96 -9.83 19.49
CA GLY A 258 20.99 -9.78 18.03
C GLY A 258 22.14 -8.92 17.46
N MET A 259 22.47 -7.81 18.13
CA MET A 259 23.59 -6.95 17.77
C MET A 259 24.97 -7.58 18.07
N GLN A 260 25.02 -8.66 18.85
CA GLN A 260 26.24 -9.43 19.15
C GLN A 260 26.45 -10.61 18.18
N LEU A 261 25.56 -10.81 17.21
CA LEU A 261 25.74 -11.85 16.20
C LEU A 261 26.98 -11.56 15.33
N PRO A 262 27.73 -12.59 14.89
CA PRO A 262 28.93 -12.41 14.06
C PRO A 262 28.68 -11.59 12.79
N VAL A 263 27.49 -11.74 12.21
CA VAL A 263 26.97 -10.90 11.12
C VAL A 263 25.61 -10.41 11.57
N VAL A 264 25.47 -9.10 11.72
CA VAL A 264 24.21 -8.48 12.13
C VAL A 264 23.42 -8.06 10.89
N PRO A 265 22.23 -8.63 10.63
CA PRO A 265 21.43 -8.25 9.47
C PRO A 265 21.00 -6.78 9.52
N GLY A 266 21.00 -6.11 8.37
CA GLY A 266 20.50 -4.73 8.25
C GLY A 266 19.04 -4.60 8.69
N ALA A 267 18.20 -5.61 8.38
CA ALA A 267 16.81 -5.66 8.81
C ALA A 267 16.67 -5.68 10.35
N LEU A 268 17.50 -6.45 11.05
CA LEU A 268 17.49 -6.52 12.52
C LEU A 268 17.96 -5.19 13.15
N GLN A 269 18.96 -4.53 12.54
CA GLN A 269 19.40 -3.18 12.97
C GLN A 269 18.28 -2.15 12.80
N LEU A 270 17.59 -2.17 11.65
CA LEU A 270 16.43 -1.29 11.41
C LEU A 270 15.33 -1.51 12.45
N ARG A 271 15.01 -2.78 12.75
CA ARG A 271 14.00 -3.13 13.76
C ARG A 271 14.39 -2.66 15.16
N TYR A 272 15.67 -2.78 15.52
CA TYR A 272 16.15 -2.25 16.79
C TYR A 272 16.08 -0.71 16.83
N ALA A 273 16.41 -0.02 15.74
CA ALA A 273 16.27 1.43 15.65
C ALA A 273 14.79 1.87 15.81
N ASP A 274 13.87 1.16 15.15
CA ASP A 274 12.43 1.40 15.27
C ASP A 274 11.93 1.18 16.71
N PHE A 275 12.42 0.14 17.40
CA PHE A 275 12.14 -0.13 18.81
C PHE A 275 12.68 0.98 19.73
N LEU A 276 13.93 1.42 19.54
CA LEU A 276 14.50 2.53 20.30
C LEU A 276 13.69 3.82 20.11
N ALA A 277 13.23 4.07 18.88
CA ALA A 277 12.37 5.20 18.57
C ALA A 277 10.99 5.09 19.25
N SER A 278 10.41 3.89 19.38
CA SER A 278 9.14 3.68 20.11
C SER A 278 9.29 3.89 21.62
N GLU A 279 10.44 3.53 22.18
CA GLU A 279 10.80 3.77 23.59
C GLU A 279 11.28 5.22 23.86
N LYS A 280 11.08 6.14 22.90
CA LYS A 280 11.47 7.57 22.98
C LYS A 280 12.98 7.80 23.14
N ARG A 281 13.83 6.80 22.85
CA ARG A 281 15.29 6.90 22.86
C ARG A 281 15.81 7.41 21.50
N HIS A 282 15.34 8.62 21.16
CA HIS A 282 15.44 9.16 19.81
C HIS A 282 16.88 9.38 19.31
N LEU A 283 17.82 9.73 20.19
CA LEU A 283 19.22 9.95 19.84
C LEU A 283 19.92 8.65 19.41
N GLU A 284 19.65 7.56 20.13
CA GLU A 284 20.24 6.25 19.83
C GLU A 284 19.64 5.67 18.55
N ALA A 285 18.34 5.83 18.35
CA ALA A 285 17.66 5.48 17.11
C ALA A 285 18.24 6.24 15.91
N ASP A 286 18.43 7.56 16.01
CA ASP A 286 19.02 8.39 14.93
C ASP A 286 20.45 7.95 14.58
N ALA A 287 21.28 7.66 15.59
CA ALA A 287 22.63 7.13 15.37
C ALA A 287 22.61 5.82 14.56
N LEU A 288 21.68 4.91 14.88
CA LEU A 288 21.54 3.63 14.20
C LEU A 288 21.00 3.81 12.77
N TYR A 289 19.99 4.65 12.55
CA TYR A 289 19.50 4.97 11.19
C TYR A 289 20.61 5.55 10.31
N ARG A 290 21.42 6.49 10.82
CA ARG A 290 22.56 7.06 10.08
C ARG A 290 23.65 6.03 9.78
N GLN A 291 23.91 5.11 10.71
CA GLN A 291 24.87 4.02 10.50
C GLN A 291 24.40 3.09 9.36
N ILE A 292 23.12 2.70 9.37
CA ILE A 292 22.52 1.85 8.33
C ILE A 292 22.54 2.58 6.99
N ALA A 293 22.12 3.84 6.94
CA ALA A 293 22.15 4.67 5.72
C ALA A 293 23.55 4.80 5.10
N ARG A 294 24.62 4.84 5.91
CA ARG A 294 26.00 4.86 5.41
C ARG A 294 26.43 3.54 4.79
N ARG A 295 25.99 2.41 5.37
CA ARG A 295 26.30 1.06 4.87
C ARG A 295 25.48 0.69 3.64
N GLU A 296 24.23 1.13 3.61
CA GLU A 296 23.24 0.83 2.56
C GLU A 296 22.68 2.13 1.94
N PRO A 297 23.50 2.90 1.19
CA PRO A 297 23.11 4.24 0.76
C PRO A 297 21.88 4.29 -0.17
N LYS A 298 21.55 3.18 -0.84
CA LYS A 298 20.40 3.07 -1.75
C LYS A 298 19.12 2.53 -1.08
N ASN A 299 19.19 2.13 0.20
CA ASN A 299 18.03 1.68 0.94
C ASN A 299 17.22 2.90 1.43
N PRO A 300 15.96 3.10 0.99
CA PRO A 300 15.17 4.28 1.39
C PRO A 300 14.70 4.22 2.85
N ILE A 301 14.57 3.02 3.43
CA ILE A 301 13.97 2.77 4.75
C ILE A 301 14.68 3.55 5.88
N PRO A 302 16.01 3.49 6.06
CA PRO A 302 16.68 4.22 7.13
C PRO A 302 16.51 5.74 7.02
N TYR A 303 16.49 6.31 5.81
CA TYR A 303 16.25 7.74 5.62
C TYR A 303 14.83 8.12 6.02
N ASN A 304 13.84 7.31 5.61
CA ASN A 304 12.44 7.57 5.90
C ASN A 304 12.15 7.46 7.41
N ASN A 305 12.58 6.38 8.04
CA ASN A 305 12.34 6.14 9.46
C ASN A 305 13.13 7.14 10.33
N GLY A 306 14.37 7.45 9.95
CA GLY A 306 15.17 8.46 10.64
C GLY A 306 14.60 9.88 10.51
N ALA A 307 14.09 10.27 9.33
CA ALA A 307 13.41 11.55 9.16
C ALA A 307 12.17 11.65 10.05
N ASN A 308 11.34 10.60 10.10
CA ASN A 308 10.18 10.54 10.99
C ASN A 308 10.58 10.58 12.48
N ASN A 309 11.70 9.98 12.86
CA ASN A 309 12.23 10.04 14.22
C ASN A 309 12.73 11.45 14.60
N LEU A 310 13.39 12.16 13.68
CA LEU A 310 13.81 13.55 13.87
C LEU A 310 12.60 14.50 13.93
N GLU A 311 11.58 14.23 13.12
CA GLU A 311 10.32 14.96 13.14
C GLU A 311 9.62 14.86 14.51
N LYS A 312 9.59 13.67 15.11
CA LYS A 312 9.05 13.46 16.47
C LYS A 312 9.82 14.21 17.56
N GLN A 313 11.11 14.48 17.35
CA GLN A 313 11.92 15.32 18.25
C GLN A 313 11.65 16.82 18.08
N GLY A 314 10.88 17.21 17.05
CA GLY A 314 10.59 18.61 16.73
C GLY A 314 11.64 19.28 15.84
N ASP A 315 12.69 18.57 15.42
CA ASP A 315 13.70 19.09 14.48
C ASP A 315 13.29 18.85 13.02
N LEU A 316 12.31 19.63 12.58
CA LEU A 316 11.76 19.55 11.22
C LEU A 316 12.82 19.81 10.14
N LEU A 317 13.82 20.66 10.43
CA LEU A 317 14.87 20.98 9.46
C LEU A 317 15.83 19.80 9.28
N ALA A 318 16.30 19.20 10.38
CA ALA A 318 17.14 18.01 10.30
C ALA A 318 16.40 16.83 9.66
N ALA A 319 15.10 16.66 9.98
CA ALA A 319 14.25 15.66 9.35
C ALA A 319 14.18 15.85 7.83
N LEU A 320 13.90 17.08 7.37
CA LEU A 320 13.82 17.41 5.95
C LEU A 320 15.15 17.18 5.23
N GLN A 321 16.25 17.64 5.82
CA GLN A 321 17.59 17.45 5.27
C GLN A 321 17.96 15.96 5.16
N PHE A 322 17.54 15.13 6.13
CA PHE A 322 17.82 13.70 6.11
C PHE A 322 17.00 12.94 5.06
N ALA A 323 15.72 13.30 4.87
CA ALA A 323 14.90 12.78 3.78
C ALA A 323 15.47 13.16 2.40
N GLN A 324 15.87 14.43 2.22
CA GLN A 324 16.50 14.92 0.99
C GLN A 324 17.86 14.28 0.70
N LEU A 325 18.63 13.94 1.74
CA LEU A 325 19.86 13.18 1.59
C LEU A 325 19.59 11.82 0.95
N GLY A 326 18.55 11.11 1.39
CA GLY A 326 18.14 9.83 0.81
C GLY A 326 17.77 9.96 -0.67
N LEU A 327 16.97 10.96 -1.03
CA LEU A 327 16.58 11.21 -2.43
C LEU A 327 17.79 11.51 -3.35
N LYS A 328 18.88 12.08 -2.82
CA LYS A 328 20.14 12.29 -3.56
C LYS A 328 20.96 11.01 -3.78
N LYS A 329 20.59 9.88 -3.16
CA LYS A 329 21.32 8.60 -3.29
C LYS A 329 20.78 7.65 -4.33
N ASP A 330 19.80 8.09 -5.15
CA ASP A 330 19.16 7.24 -6.16
C ASP A 330 18.62 5.95 -5.53
N VAL A 331 17.83 6.14 -4.47
CA VAL A 331 17.22 5.05 -3.70
C VAL A 331 16.22 4.27 -4.55
N THR A 332 16.07 2.99 -4.25
CA THR A 332 15.00 2.18 -4.83
C THR A 332 13.65 2.66 -4.27
N HIS A 333 12.63 2.80 -5.12
CA HIS A 333 11.26 3.22 -4.75
C HIS A 333 11.20 4.51 -3.91
N PRO A 334 11.44 5.70 -4.51
CA PRO A 334 11.50 6.96 -3.78
C PRO A 334 10.15 7.46 -3.23
N GLY A 335 9.03 6.83 -3.61
CA GLY A 335 7.66 7.25 -3.24
C GLY A 335 7.46 7.56 -1.75
N PRO A 336 7.78 6.63 -0.82
CA PRO A 336 7.67 6.89 0.61
C PRO A 336 8.53 8.06 1.10
N LEU A 337 9.73 8.24 0.55
CA LEU A 337 10.59 9.38 0.90
C LEU A 337 10.04 10.70 0.36
N ARG A 338 9.45 10.71 -0.84
CA ARG A 338 8.76 11.88 -1.39
C ARG A 338 7.54 12.27 -0.56
N LEU A 339 6.79 11.29 -0.08
CA LEU A 339 5.68 11.50 0.84
C LEU A 339 6.17 12.17 2.14
N THR A 340 7.25 11.64 2.75
CA THR A 340 7.85 12.19 3.97
C THR A 340 8.41 13.60 3.74
N GLU A 341 9.12 13.84 2.64
CA GLU A 341 9.61 15.17 2.25
C GLU A 341 8.45 16.17 2.13
N GLY A 342 7.39 15.81 1.40
CA GLY A 342 6.21 16.67 1.22
C GLY A 342 5.51 16.99 2.55
N ASN A 343 5.39 16.00 3.45
CA ASN A 343 4.81 16.20 4.77
C ASN A 343 5.64 17.19 5.62
N LEU A 344 6.96 17.06 5.60
CA LEU A 344 7.86 17.95 6.32
C LEU A 344 7.80 19.37 5.76
N LEU A 345 7.85 19.53 4.44
CA LEU A 345 7.71 20.82 3.76
C LEU A 345 6.39 21.51 4.10
N ARG A 346 5.28 20.76 4.06
CA ARG A 346 3.95 21.25 4.45
C ARG A 346 3.92 21.72 5.91
N ARG A 347 4.55 20.99 6.84
CA ARG A 347 4.64 21.39 8.25
C ARG A 347 5.50 22.63 8.47
N THR A 348 6.56 22.80 7.67
CA THR A 348 7.42 23.99 7.69
C THR A 348 6.82 25.19 6.93
N GLY A 349 5.71 25.01 6.22
CA GLY A 349 4.97 26.06 5.53
C GLY A 349 5.35 26.28 4.06
N ASP A 350 6.23 25.46 3.48
CA ASP A 350 6.55 25.51 2.04
C ASP A 350 5.57 24.62 1.26
N LEU A 351 4.36 25.17 1.05
CA LEU A 351 3.25 24.42 0.45
C LEU A 351 3.49 24.09 -1.03
N SER A 352 4.11 24.99 -1.79
CA SER A 352 4.42 24.78 -3.20
C SER A 352 5.46 23.67 -3.40
N ALA A 353 6.50 23.63 -2.58
CA ALA A 353 7.46 22.52 -2.64
C ALA A 353 6.81 21.20 -2.19
N ALA A 354 5.94 21.24 -1.18
CA ALA A 354 5.20 20.06 -0.74
C ALA A 354 4.31 19.48 -1.86
N GLU A 355 3.57 20.33 -2.57
CA GLU A 355 2.77 19.95 -3.74
C GLU A 355 3.61 19.24 -4.80
N ALA A 356 4.77 19.83 -5.16
CA ALA A 356 5.69 19.25 -6.14
C ALA A 356 6.19 17.87 -5.69
N CYS A 357 6.50 17.69 -4.41
CA CYS A 357 6.91 16.39 -3.85
C CYS A 357 5.80 15.34 -3.97
N TYR A 358 4.55 15.69 -3.65
CA TYR A 358 3.43 14.75 -3.78
C TYR A 358 3.19 14.34 -5.23
N ARG A 359 3.19 15.31 -6.17
CA ARG A 359 3.05 15.04 -7.61
C ARG A 359 4.17 14.15 -8.14
N GLN A 360 5.42 14.42 -7.77
CA GLN A 360 6.56 13.57 -8.13
C GLN A 360 6.45 12.16 -7.51
N GLY A 361 6.00 12.08 -6.26
CA GLY A 361 5.69 10.82 -5.59
C GLY A 361 4.69 9.99 -6.39
N MET A 362 3.58 10.58 -6.82
CA MET A 362 2.51 9.91 -7.56
C MET A 362 2.99 9.32 -8.89
N LEU A 363 3.94 9.97 -9.57
CA LEU A 363 4.57 9.43 -10.78
C LEU A 363 5.41 8.18 -10.49
N SER A 364 6.11 8.16 -9.36
CA SER A 364 6.99 7.04 -8.97
C SER A 364 6.27 5.89 -8.25
N ALA A 365 5.13 6.18 -7.62
CA ALA A 365 4.35 5.26 -6.81
C ALA A 365 2.84 5.52 -7.00
N PRO A 366 2.28 5.29 -8.20
CA PRO A 366 0.89 5.62 -8.52
C PRO A 366 -0.14 4.83 -7.69
N ALA A 367 0.28 3.73 -7.06
CA ALA A 367 -0.56 2.96 -6.14
C ALA A 367 -0.65 3.57 -4.73
N GLU A 368 0.30 4.41 -4.32
CA GLU A 368 0.39 4.96 -2.97
C GLU A 368 -0.67 6.04 -2.72
N GLN A 369 -1.78 5.66 -2.07
CA GLN A 369 -2.96 6.50 -1.87
C GLN A 369 -2.73 7.70 -0.97
N THR A 370 -1.76 7.59 -0.05
CA THR A 370 -1.42 8.67 0.88
C THR A 370 -0.91 9.91 0.15
N LEU A 371 -0.24 9.73 -1.00
CA LEU A 371 0.23 10.86 -1.81
C LEU A 371 -0.93 11.67 -2.41
N TYR A 372 -1.94 10.99 -2.96
CA TYR A 372 -3.14 11.64 -3.51
C TYR A 372 -3.89 12.38 -2.41
N SER A 373 -4.12 11.71 -1.27
CA SER A 373 -4.86 12.31 -0.16
C SER A 373 -4.14 13.53 0.42
N ASN A 374 -2.81 13.46 0.58
CA ASN A 374 -2.05 14.62 1.08
C ASN A 374 -1.99 15.77 0.07
N LEU A 375 -1.96 15.48 -1.23
CA LEU A 375 -2.11 16.51 -2.27
C LEU A 375 -3.47 17.18 -2.18
N TRP A 376 -4.57 16.41 -2.12
CA TRP A 376 -5.92 16.99 -2.04
C TRP A 376 -6.15 17.78 -0.77
N TYR A 377 -5.69 17.27 0.37
CA TYR A 377 -5.73 17.99 1.64
C TYR A 377 -5.01 19.35 1.52
N LEU A 378 -3.85 19.40 0.84
CA LEU A 378 -3.06 20.62 0.66
C LEU A 378 -3.72 21.60 -0.32
N LEU A 379 -4.28 21.11 -1.43
CA LEU A 379 -4.94 21.97 -2.42
C LEU A 379 -6.27 22.53 -1.88
N ASP A 380 -7.08 21.71 -1.20
CA ASP A 380 -8.31 22.18 -0.58
C ASP A 380 -8.02 23.20 0.53
N GLY A 381 -6.98 22.99 1.33
CA GLY A 381 -6.51 23.96 2.32
C GLY A 381 -6.13 25.33 1.75
N GLN A 382 -5.82 25.42 0.45
CA GLN A 382 -5.49 26.66 -0.25
C GLN A 382 -6.67 27.20 -1.07
N CYS A 383 -7.78 26.48 -1.14
CA CYS A 383 -8.91 26.83 -1.99
C CYS A 383 -9.90 27.75 -1.27
N ALA A 384 -9.87 29.05 -1.59
CA ALA A 384 -10.89 30.00 -1.17
C ALA A 384 -12.18 29.88 -1.99
N ASN A 385 -12.04 29.63 -3.30
CA ASN A 385 -13.12 29.59 -4.27
C ASN A 385 -12.90 28.44 -5.26
N PRO A 386 -13.68 27.34 -5.20
CA PRO A 386 -13.51 26.20 -6.09
C PRO A 386 -13.65 26.55 -7.57
N SER A 387 -14.53 27.50 -7.91
CA SER A 387 -14.76 27.92 -9.31
C SER A 387 -13.53 28.51 -10.01
N ALA A 388 -12.54 28.96 -9.24
CA ALA A 388 -11.33 29.57 -9.77
C ALA A 388 -10.21 28.55 -10.10
N ASP A 389 -10.40 27.26 -9.78
CA ASP A 389 -9.36 26.23 -9.91
C ASP A 389 -9.86 24.99 -10.69
N GLU A 390 -10.04 25.17 -12.01
CA GLU A 390 -10.47 24.10 -12.93
C GLU A 390 -9.46 22.94 -12.98
N ALA A 391 -8.17 23.22 -12.78
CA ALA A 391 -7.12 22.20 -12.79
C ALA A 391 -7.28 21.24 -11.60
N ALA A 392 -7.42 21.75 -10.38
CA ALA A 392 -7.65 20.91 -9.20
C ALA A 392 -8.94 20.11 -9.30
N GLN A 393 -10.01 20.67 -9.89
CA GLN A 393 -11.25 19.93 -10.13
C GLN A 393 -11.06 18.77 -11.11
N ASN A 394 -10.35 19.01 -12.22
CA ASN A 394 -10.06 17.98 -13.22
C ASN A 394 -9.24 16.83 -12.63
N GLU A 395 -8.21 17.13 -11.84
CA GLU A 395 -7.40 16.09 -11.22
C GLU A 395 -8.16 15.31 -10.13
N ARG A 396 -9.11 15.95 -9.45
CA ARG A 396 -10.01 15.26 -8.52
C ARG A 396 -10.97 14.31 -9.24
N LEU A 397 -11.47 14.68 -10.41
CA LEU A 397 -12.23 13.77 -11.27
C LEU A 397 -11.37 12.57 -11.72
N ASP A 398 -10.08 12.79 -12.03
CA ASP A 398 -9.15 11.71 -12.35
C ASP A 398 -8.96 10.75 -11.16
N TYR A 399 -8.89 11.27 -9.93
CA TYR A 399 -8.89 10.45 -8.73
C TYR A 399 -10.17 9.61 -8.61
N GLY A 400 -11.34 10.22 -8.78
CA GLY A 400 -12.63 9.52 -8.77
C GLY A 400 -12.71 8.41 -9.82
N VAL A 401 -12.31 8.70 -11.06
CA VAL A 401 -12.26 7.72 -12.16
C VAL A 401 -11.33 6.55 -11.80
N MET A 402 -10.16 6.83 -11.26
CA MET A 402 -9.20 5.80 -10.83
C MET A 402 -9.77 4.92 -9.70
N MET A 403 -10.42 5.52 -8.70
CA MET A 403 -10.98 4.77 -7.57
C MET A 403 -12.17 3.92 -7.99
N SER A 404 -13.12 4.47 -8.76
CA SER A 404 -14.25 3.70 -9.29
C SER A 404 -13.82 2.56 -10.18
N TRP A 405 -12.78 2.75 -11.01
CA TRP A 405 -12.21 1.66 -11.81
C TRP A 405 -11.68 0.50 -10.96
N ARG A 406 -10.98 0.84 -9.86
CA ARG A 406 -10.47 -0.17 -8.91
C ARG A 406 -11.61 -0.92 -8.22
N GLY A 407 -12.67 -0.21 -7.85
CA GLY A 407 -13.83 -0.78 -7.18
C GLY A 407 -14.75 -1.59 -8.11
N LEU A 408 -14.79 -1.28 -9.41
CA LEU A 408 -15.82 -1.74 -10.35
C LEU A 408 -16.00 -3.26 -10.38
N PHE A 409 -14.90 -4.00 -10.37
CA PHE A 409 -14.89 -5.46 -10.53
C PHE A 409 -15.06 -6.23 -9.23
N ASP A 410 -14.78 -5.59 -8.09
CA ASP A 410 -14.91 -6.15 -6.74
C ASP A 410 -16.08 -5.52 -5.97
N ARG A 411 -16.96 -4.81 -6.68
CA ARG A 411 -18.08 -4.08 -6.10
C ARG A 411 -19.09 -5.04 -5.47
N ILE A 412 -19.43 -4.75 -4.22
CA ILE A 412 -20.40 -5.51 -3.45
C ILE A 412 -21.81 -5.06 -3.87
N LYS A 413 -22.64 -6.04 -4.26
CA LYS A 413 -24.02 -5.81 -4.70
C LYS A 413 -24.97 -5.92 -3.51
N HIS A 414 -25.89 -4.97 -3.40
CA HIS A 414 -26.89 -4.92 -2.34
C HIS A 414 -28.29 -5.12 -2.92
N ASP A 415 -29.08 -6.00 -2.29
CA ASP A 415 -30.47 -6.25 -2.68
C ASP A 415 -31.42 -5.25 -2.01
N ARG A 416 -31.94 -4.33 -2.80
CA ARG A 416 -32.92 -3.32 -2.36
C ARG A 416 -34.25 -3.92 -1.93
N THR A 417 -34.59 -5.13 -2.35
CA THR A 417 -35.87 -5.77 -2.07
C THR A 417 -35.85 -6.63 -0.80
N ALA A 418 -34.66 -6.99 -0.32
CA ALA A 418 -34.49 -7.79 0.88
C ALA A 418 -35.24 -7.17 2.08
N PRO A 419 -35.97 -7.96 2.88
CA PRO A 419 -36.66 -7.44 4.06
C PRO A 419 -35.62 -6.92 5.06
N HIS A 420 -35.82 -5.69 5.53
CA HIS A 420 -35.03 -5.11 6.62
C HIS A 420 -35.82 -5.24 7.91
N ALA A 421 -35.25 -5.93 8.91
CA ALA A 421 -35.89 -6.18 10.19
C ALA A 421 -34.94 -5.74 11.31
N GLY A 422 -35.43 -4.84 12.17
CA GLY A 422 -34.67 -4.29 13.29
C GLY A 422 -34.14 -2.87 13.03
N PRO A 423 -33.26 -2.37 13.90
CA PRO A 423 -32.69 -1.04 13.77
C PRO A 423 -31.74 -0.92 12.58
N LEU A 424 -31.65 0.28 11.98
CA LEU A 424 -30.64 0.58 10.96
C LEU A 424 -29.25 0.51 11.56
N ARG A 425 -28.33 -0.13 10.85
CA ARG A 425 -26.93 -0.30 11.25
C ARG A 425 -26.08 0.79 10.60
N ILE A 426 -25.55 1.68 11.45
CA ILE A 426 -24.74 2.83 11.06
C ILE A 426 -23.26 2.50 11.31
N GLY A 427 -22.47 2.32 10.26
CA GLY A 427 -21.03 2.07 10.37
C GLY A 427 -20.23 3.36 10.35
N LEU A 428 -19.23 3.50 11.23
CA LEU A 428 -18.31 4.63 11.27
C LEU A 428 -16.90 4.18 10.90
N VAL A 429 -16.31 4.76 9.86
CA VAL A 429 -14.92 4.48 9.45
C VAL A 429 -14.06 5.70 9.77
N SER A 430 -13.04 5.54 10.61
CA SER A 430 -12.15 6.66 10.98
C SER A 430 -10.83 6.20 11.58
N ALA A 431 -9.81 7.05 11.51
CA ALA A 431 -8.55 6.91 12.27
C ALA A 431 -8.55 7.74 13.58
N ASP A 432 -9.69 8.38 13.87
CA ASP A 432 -9.79 9.45 14.84
C ASP A 432 -10.90 9.25 15.88
N LEU A 433 -11.34 8.00 16.09
CA LEU A 433 -12.25 7.61 17.18
C LEU A 433 -11.50 7.54 18.52
N ARG A 434 -10.87 8.66 18.91
CA ARG A 434 -9.89 8.76 19.99
C ARG A 434 -9.79 10.20 20.49
N ASP A 435 -8.82 10.51 21.36
CA ASP A 435 -8.50 11.90 21.76
C ASP A 435 -7.93 12.69 20.57
N HIS A 436 -8.87 13.15 19.74
CA HIS A 436 -8.68 13.86 18.50
C HIS A 436 -9.90 14.76 18.27
N VAL A 437 -9.74 15.82 17.46
CA VAL A 437 -10.83 16.77 17.22
C VAL A 437 -12.11 16.07 16.76
N VAL A 438 -12.05 15.08 15.86
CA VAL A 438 -13.21 14.29 15.43
C VAL A 438 -13.89 13.59 16.61
N GLY A 439 -13.13 12.91 17.47
CA GLY A 439 -13.67 12.26 18.67
C GLY A 439 -14.38 13.24 19.62
N HIS A 440 -13.84 14.45 19.80
CA HIS A 440 -14.44 15.49 20.65
C HIS A 440 -15.78 16.02 20.10
N PHE A 441 -15.90 16.19 18.78
CA PHE A 441 -17.17 16.56 18.14
C PHE A 441 -18.17 15.39 18.11
N LEU A 442 -17.68 14.15 18.01
CA LEU A 442 -18.53 12.98 17.77
C LEU A 442 -19.13 12.39 19.06
N ARG A 443 -18.36 12.31 20.16
CA ARG A 443 -18.75 11.54 21.36
C ARG A 443 -20.12 11.94 21.94
N GLY A 444 -20.47 13.21 21.88
CA GLY A 444 -21.74 13.71 22.40
C GLY A 444 -22.94 13.34 21.57
N ILE A 445 -22.76 13.47 20.27
CA ILE A 445 -23.73 13.07 19.28
C ILE A 445 -24.02 11.57 19.44
N LEU A 446 -22.99 10.74 19.60
CA LEU A 446 -23.16 9.29 19.81
C LEU A 446 -23.86 8.97 21.12
N ARG A 447 -23.56 9.70 22.21
CA ARG A 447 -24.24 9.52 23.50
C ARG A 447 -25.74 9.83 23.35
N ALA A 448 -26.08 10.95 22.73
CA ALA A 448 -27.46 11.37 22.51
C ALA A 448 -28.20 10.41 21.55
N LEU A 449 -27.56 9.99 20.45
CA LEU A 449 -28.11 8.99 19.52
C LEU A 449 -28.38 7.67 20.22
N HIS A 450 -27.44 7.15 21.02
CA HIS A 450 -27.61 5.92 21.76
C HIS A 450 -28.80 6.00 22.73
N GLN A 451 -28.91 7.11 23.48
CA GLN A 451 -29.97 7.30 24.48
C GLN A 451 -31.36 7.50 23.86
N ARG A 452 -31.47 8.28 22.78
CA ARG A 452 -32.77 8.67 22.18
C ARG A 452 -33.22 7.74 21.06
N HIS A 453 -32.29 7.25 20.26
CA HIS A 453 -32.55 6.53 19.01
C HIS A 453 -31.90 5.13 18.95
N GLY A 454 -31.25 4.64 20.01
CA GLY A 454 -30.54 3.35 20.01
C GLY A 454 -31.40 2.11 19.69
N HIS A 455 -32.72 2.21 19.86
CA HIS A 455 -33.69 1.18 19.49
C HIS A 455 -34.02 1.16 17.99
N ARG A 456 -33.74 2.27 17.28
CA ARG A 456 -33.94 2.46 15.83
C ARG A 456 -32.63 2.45 15.05
N LEU A 457 -31.53 2.88 15.67
CA LEU A 457 -30.22 3.06 15.05
C LEU A 457 -29.14 2.41 15.92
N GLN A 458 -28.38 1.47 15.37
CA GLN A 458 -27.24 0.83 16.03
C GLN A 458 -25.94 1.27 15.38
N VAL A 459 -25.03 1.81 16.18
CA VAL A 459 -23.73 2.30 15.69
C VAL A 459 -22.67 1.21 15.77
N HIS A 460 -21.90 1.02 14.70
CA HIS A 460 -20.79 0.09 14.60
C HIS A 460 -19.52 0.85 14.22
N ALA A 461 -18.41 0.60 14.89
CA ALA A 461 -17.15 1.29 14.64
C ALA A 461 -16.15 0.43 13.87
N PHE A 462 -15.51 1.01 12.87
CA PHE A 462 -14.41 0.46 12.08
C PHE A 462 -13.20 1.39 12.20
N ALA A 463 -12.42 1.21 13.26
CA ALA A 463 -11.26 2.04 13.57
C ALA A 463 -10.05 1.64 12.73
N SER A 464 -9.39 2.61 12.12
CA SER A 464 -8.16 2.44 11.33
C SER A 464 -6.89 2.82 12.10
N ASP A 465 -7.02 2.99 13.42
CA ASP A 465 -5.94 3.21 14.38
C ASP A 465 -6.05 2.21 15.55
N GLU A 466 -5.11 2.27 16.50
CA GLU A 466 -5.04 1.35 17.66
C GLU A 466 -5.13 2.07 19.02
N ALA A 467 -5.61 3.31 19.04
CA ALA A 467 -5.70 4.11 20.25
C ALA A 467 -6.66 3.48 21.27
N LYS A 468 -6.31 3.64 22.55
CA LYS A 468 -7.05 3.10 23.71
C LYS A 468 -7.23 4.15 24.79
N ASP A 469 -7.26 5.44 24.42
CA ASP A 469 -7.48 6.54 25.36
C ASP A 469 -8.93 6.56 25.88
N ALA A 470 -9.22 7.51 26.79
CA ALA A 470 -10.52 7.60 27.45
C ALA A 470 -11.67 7.84 26.46
N ILE A 471 -11.45 8.65 25.42
CA ILE A 471 -12.47 8.97 24.41
C ILE A 471 -12.72 7.76 23.52
N ALA A 472 -11.67 7.03 23.12
CA ALA A 472 -11.82 5.78 22.38
C ALA A 472 -12.68 4.77 23.15
N ARG A 473 -12.44 4.60 24.46
CA ARG A 473 -13.24 3.69 25.32
C ARG A 473 -14.69 4.16 25.48
N GLU A 474 -14.89 5.47 25.61
CA GLU A 474 -16.23 6.05 25.68
C GLU A 474 -17.02 5.78 24.40
N ILE A 475 -16.45 6.09 23.24
CA ILE A 475 -17.07 5.84 21.93
C ILE A 475 -17.33 4.34 21.76
N GLN A 476 -16.34 3.48 22.09
CA GLN A 476 -16.49 2.04 22.01
C GLN A 476 -17.67 1.51 22.84
N ALA A 477 -17.89 2.05 24.04
CA ALA A 477 -19.00 1.65 24.90
C ALA A 477 -20.38 2.06 24.36
N LEU A 478 -20.44 3.04 23.44
CA LEU A 478 -21.67 3.49 22.79
C LEU A 478 -21.98 2.70 21.50
N CYS A 479 -21.01 1.95 20.98
CA CYS A 479 -21.15 1.16 19.76
C CYS A 479 -21.65 -0.27 20.05
N ALA A 480 -22.49 -0.80 19.17
CA ALA A 480 -22.92 -2.20 19.18
C ALA A 480 -21.77 -3.17 18.85
N SER A 481 -20.82 -2.75 18.01
CA SER A 481 -19.56 -3.47 17.80
C SER A 481 -18.41 -2.51 17.47
N TRP A 482 -17.18 -2.98 17.71
CA TRP A 482 -15.94 -2.26 17.42
C TRP A 482 -14.95 -3.18 16.72
N HIS A 483 -14.52 -2.79 15.52
CA HIS A 483 -13.60 -3.53 14.69
C HIS A 483 -12.37 -2.68 14.38
N ASN A 484 -11.17 -3.24 14.60
CA ASN A 484 -9.94 -2.62 14.15
C ASN A 484 -9.63 -3.12 12.73
N ILE A 485 -9.56 -2.19 11.77
CA ILE A 485 -9.31 -2.49 10.35
C ILE A 485 -7.91 -2.04 9.88
N LYS A 486 -7.06 -1.53 10.78
CA LYS A 486 -5.72 -1.01 10.44
C LYS A 486 -4.84 -2.06 9.74
N ALA A 487 -4.92 -3.31 10.18
CA ALA A 487 -4.14 -4.42 9.63
C ALA A 487 -4.74 -5.04 8.35
N LEU A 488 -5.98 -4.69 8.01
CA LEU A 488 -6.69 -5.22 6.84
C LEU A 488 -6.41 -4.34 5.61
N ASP A 489 -6.28 -4.97 4.43
CA ASP A 489 -6.38 -4.21 3.18
C ASP A 489 -7.82 -3.72 2.92
N ASP A 490 -8.00 -2.81 1.97
CA ASP A 490 -9.29 -2.14 1.76
C ASP A 490 -10.40 -3.11 1.34
N LEU A 491 -10.09 -4.14 0.54
CA LEU A 491 -11.07 -5.13 0.13
C LEU A 491 -11.46 -6.05 1.29
N GLN A 492 -10.49 -6.46 2.12
CA GLN A 492 -10.75 -7.22 3.35
C GLN A 492 -11.63 -6.44 4.32
N ALA A 493 -11.32 -5.17 4.56
CA ALA A 493 -12.13 -4.30 5.41
C ALA A 493 -13.54 -4.09 4.83
N ALA A 494 -13.69 -3.94 3.50
CA ALA A 494 -14.99 -3.84 2.84
C ALA A 494 -15.85 -5.11 3.02
N ARG A 495 -15.23 -6.30 2.93
CA ARG A 495 -15.90 -7.57 3.20
C ARG A 495 -16.35 -7.70 4.64
N LEU A 496 -15.49 -7.35 5.61
CA LEU A 496 -15.85 -7.34 7.02
C LEU A 496 -17.06 -6.43 7.29
N ILE A 497 -17.09 -5.22 6.74
CA ILE A 497 -18.23 -4.29 6.87
C ILE A 497 -19.51 -4.90 6.30
N THR A 498 -19.41 -5.57 5.15
CA THR A 498 -20.55 -6.25 4.51
C THR A 498 -21.07 -7.40 5.37
N GLU A 499 -20.17 -8.18 5.98
CA GLU A 499 -20.51 -9.25 6.93
C GLU A 499 -21.24 -8.71 8.17
N GLN A 500 -20.87 -7.51 8.63
CA GLN A 500 -21.60 -6.80 9.69
C GLN A 500 -22.96 -6.26 9.25
N ARG A 501 -23.32 -6.36 7.96
CA ARG A 501 -24.59 -5.90 7.37
C ARG A 501 -24.86 -4.42 7.66
N ILE A 502 -23.85 -3.58 7.46
CA ILE A 502 -24.01 -2.13 7.63
C ILE A 502 -24.96 -1.58 6.56
N ASP A 503 -25.97 -0.82 6.97
CA ASP A 503 -26.96 -0.20 6.09
C ASP A 503 -26.46 1.16 5.55
N ILE A 504 -25.86 1.96 6.44
CA ILE A 504 -25.29 3.27 6.13
C ILE A 504 -23.86 3.31 6.66
N LEU A 505 -22.89 3.50 5.78
CA LEU A 505 -21.48 3.62 6.14
C LEU A 505 -21.03 5.07 6.05
N ILE A 506 -20.39 5.55 7.11
CA ILE A 506 -19.96 6.94 7.24
C ILE A 506 -18.44 7.01 7.23
N ASP A 507 -17.88 7.71 6.25
CA ASP A 507 -16.49 8.17 6.26
C ASP A 507 -16.36 9.38 7.17
N LEU A 508 -15.48 9.28 8.17
CA LEU A 508 -15.15 10.38 9.08
C LEU A 508 -13.76 10.98 8.84
N SER A 509 -13.05 10.55 7.80
CA SER A 509 -11.67 10.96 7.55
C SER A 509 -11.51 11.79 6.28
N GLY A 510 -12.21 11.47 5.19
CA GLY A 510 -11.92 12.03 3.87
C GLY A 510 -10.44 11.87 3.51
N HIS A 511 -9.78 12.91 2.99
CA HIS A 511 -8.35 12.85 2.64
C HIS A 511 -7.37 13.15 3.80
N THR A 512 -7.78 13.00 5.05
CA THR A 512 -6.89 13.18 6.20
C THR A 512 -6.04 11.95 6.51
N ALA A 513 -5.12 12.07 7.47
CA ALA A 513 -4.20 11.01 7.86
C ALA A 513 -4.96 9.76 8.34
N GLY A 514 -4.51 8.57 7.90
CA GLY A 514 -5.15 7.31 8.24
C GLY A 514 -6.44 7.01 7.45
N THR A 515 -6.74 7.80 6.42
CA THR A 515 -7.91 7.59 5.55
C THR A 515 -8.04 6.16 5.01
N ARG A 516 -9.29 5.71 4.92
CA ARG A 516 -9.71 4.47 4.25
C ARG A 516 -10.69 4.75 3.11
N LEU A 517 -10.64 5.95 2.51
CA LEU A 517 -11.49 6.32 1.38
C LEU A 517 -11.53 5.26 0.25
N PRO A 518 -10.41 4.65 -0.19
CA PRO A 518 -10.45 3.66 -1.27
C PRO A 518 -11.38 2.46 -1.00
N LEU A 519 -11.62 2.10 0.26
CA LEU A 519 -12.56 1.03 0.62
C LEU A 519 -14.00 1.32 0.18
N PHE A 520 -14.40 2.59 0.14
CA PHE A 520 -15.76 2.99 -0.24
C PHE A 520 -16.05 2.75 -1.73
N ALA A 521 -15.01 2.63 -2.57
CA ALA A 521 -15.16 2.27 -3.98
C ALA A 521 -15.72 0.84 -4.17
N PHE A 522 -15.50 -0.07 -3.22
CA PHE A 522 -16.06 -1.43 -3.24
C PHE A 522 -17.54 -1.47 -2.84
N ARG A 523 -18.10 -0.35 -2.40
CA ARG A 523 -19.48 -0.21 -1.92
C ARG A 523 -19.86 -1.22 -0.83
N PRO A 524 -19.10 -1.32 0.27
CA PRO A 524 -19.40 -2.24 1.38
C PRO A 524 -20.75 -2.02 2.06
N ALA A 525 -21.36 -0.83 1.93
CA ALA A 525 -22.70 -0.56 2.42
C ALA A 525 -23.63 0.00 1.32
N PRO A 526 -24.95 -0.22 1.44
CA PRO A 526 -25.94 0.30 0.52
C PRO A 526 -25.93 1.82 0.36
N VAL A 527 -25.81 2.54 1.47
CA VAL A 527 -25.71 4.01 1.52
C VAL A 527 -24.35 4.39 2.10
N GLN A 528 -23.66 5.34 1.45
CA GLN A 528 -22.36 5.84 1.90
C GLN A 528 -22.39 7.36 2.06
N VAL A 529 -21.92 7.83 3.20
CA VAL A 529 -21.97 9.24 3.61
C VAL A 529 -20.57 9.69 4.02
N SER A 530 -20.12 10.86 3.57
CA SER A 530 -18.95 11.51 4.16
C SER A 530 -19.40 12.55 5.17
N TRP A 531 -18.79 12.55 6.34
CA TRP A 531 -19.07 13.56 7.36
C TRP A 531 -17.94 13.73 8.36
N LEU A 532 -17.76 14.98 8.72
CA LEU A 532 -17.03 15.56 9.84
C LEU A 532 -15.54 15.81 9.64
N GLY A 533 -14.69 14.79 9.45
CA GLY A 533 -13.24 15.00 9.49
C GLY A 533 -12.61 15.71 8.29
N TYR A 534 -13.36 15.84 7.19
CA TYR A 534 -12.90 16.48 5.95
C TYR A 534 -13.90 17.53 5.45
N PHE A 535 -13.38 18.59 4.84
CA PHE A 535 -14.15 19.81 4.52
C PHE A 535 -14.12 20.15 3.03
N ALA A 536 -14.10 19.13 2.20
CA ALA A 536 -14.27 19.21 0.75
C ALA A 536 -14.88 17.90 0.25
N THR A 537 -15.13 17.80 -1.04
CA THR A 537 -15.56 16.54 -1.66
C THR A 537 -14.48 15.46 -1.51
N THR A 538 -14.91 14.22 -1.29
CA THR A 538 -14.04 13.02 -1.31
C THR A 538 -13.56 12.68 -2.72
N GLY A 539 -14.19 13.23 -3.76
CA GLY A 539 -13.91 12.89 -5.15
C GLY A 539 -14.36 11.48 -5.55
N LEU A 540 -14.96 10.69 -4.66
CA LEU A 540 -15.46 9.35 -4.98
C LEU A 540 -16.87 9.43 -5.55
N PHE A 541 -17.13 8.72 -6.66
CA PHE A 541 -18.47 8.62 -7.22
C PHE A 541 -19.36 7.69 -6.40
N GLU A 542 -18.76 6.75 -5.66
CA GLU A 542 -19.44 5.86 -4.74
C GLU A 542 -19.80 6.51 -3.40
N MET A 543 -19.38 7.74 -3.12
CA MET A 543 -19.87 8.47 -1.95
C MET A 543 -21.21 9.11 -2.29
N ASP A 544 -22.30 8.68 -1.66
CA ASP A 544 -23.64 9.11 -2.06
C ASP A 544 -23.94 10.51 -1.54
N TYR A 545 -23.62 10.77 -0.27
CA TYR A 545 -23.97 12.02 0.41
C TYR A 545 -22.79 12.65 1.15
N LEU A 546 -22.81 13.98 1.24
CA LEU A 546 -21.96 14.75 2.15
C LEU A 546 -22.88 15.52 3.10
N LEU A 547 -22.71 15.34 4.42
CA LEU A 547 -23.48 16.12 5.40
C LEU A 547 -22.99 17.57 5.45
N THR A 548 -23.93 18.50 5.27
CA THR A 548 -23.69 19.95 5.26
C THR A 548 -24.70 20.64 6.19
N ASP A 549 -24.76 21.97 6.13
CA ASP A 549 -25.68 22.80 6.90
C ASP A 549 -26.02 24.08 6.09
N PRO A 550 -26.95 24.92 6.56
CA PRO A 550 -27.40 26.11 5.81
C PRO A 550 -26.34 27.20 5.63
N TRP A 551 -25.19 27.09 6.29
CA TRP A 551 -24.19 28.16 6.37
C TRP A 551 -22.91 27.85 5.59
N SER A 552 -22.55 26.57 5.57
CA SER A 552 -21.25 26.06 5.16
C SER A 552 -20.98 26.11 3.66
N LEU A 553 -22.01 26.26 2.81
CA LEU A 553 -21.88 26.33 1.35
C LEU A 553 -22.91 27.29 0.73
N PRO A 554 -22.55 28.02 -0.35
CA PRO A 554 -23.50 28.68 -1.23
C PRO A 554 -24.44 27.70 -1.95
N GLU A 555 -25.62 28.16 -2.37
CA GLU A 555 -26.65 27.31 -3.01
C GLU A 555 -26.22 26.71 -4.36
N ASP A 556 -25.33 27.36 -5.11
CA ASP A 556 -24.90 27.00 -6.47
C ASP A 556 -23.61 26.14 -6.52
N HIS A 557 -23.14 25.69 -5.36
CA HIS A 557 -21.85 25.00 -5.23
C HIS A 557 -21.91 23.47 -5.35
N ALA A 558 -23.10 22.88 -5.48
CA ALA A 558 -23.28 21.44 -5.58
C ALA A 558 -22.48 20.78 -6.73
N GLN A 559 -22.21 21.53 -7.82
CA GLN A 559 -21.44 21.06 -8.98
C GLN A 559 -19.96 20.70 -8.66
N TYR A 560 -19.40 21.23 -7.57
CA TYR A 560 -18.01 20.98 -7.17
C TYR A 560 -17.85 19.74 -6.28
N PHE A 561 -18.94 19.01 -6.05
CA PHE A 561 -18.97 17.81 -5.21
C PHE A 561 -19.40 16.60 -6.02
N THR A 562 -18.70 15.48 -5.83
CA THR A 562 -19.16 14.20 -6.39
C THR A 562 -20.34 13.66 -5.60
N GLU A 563 -20.45 14.02 -4.32
CA GLU A 563 -21.55 13.68 -3.42
C GLU A 563 -22.79 14.53 -3.65
N THR A 564 -23.95 13.98 -3.33
CA THR A 564 -25.16 14.80 -3.16
C THR A 564 -25.10 15.49 -1.80
N LEU A 565 -25.16 16.82 -1.78
CA LEU A 565 -25.16 17.59 -0.53
C LEU A 565 -26.45 17.32 0.26
N TRP A 566 -26.32 16.99 1.55
CA TRP A 566 -27.45 16.81 2.46
C TRP A 566 -27.35 17.84 3.60
N PRO A 567 -28.09 18.96 3.54
CA PRO A 567 -28.05 19.98 4.59
C PRO A 567 -28.85 19.51 5.81
N LEU A 568 -28.20 19.46 6.97
CA LEU A 568 -28.89 19.29 8.25
C LEU A 568 -29.59 20.60 8.64
N PRO A 569 -30.73 20.57 9.35
CA PRO A 569 -31.54 21.76 9.61
C PRO A 569 -30.83 22.88 10.39
N ARG A 570 -29.96 22.52 11.33
CA ARG A 570 -29.32 23.47 12.26
C ARG A 570 -27.85 23.72 11.93
N THR A 571 -27.04 22.68 12.09
CA THR A 571 -25.58 22.71 11.98
C THR A 571 -25.09 21.31 11.63
N ARG A 572 -23.95 21.19 10.95
CA ARG A 572 -23.28 19.89 10.73
C ARG A 572 -22.27 19.54 11.81
N LEU A 573 -22.10 20.43 12.80
CA LEU A 573 -21.10 20.35 13.85
C LEU A 573 -21.78 20.47 15.22
N CYS A 574 -21.41 19.58 16.14
CA CYS A 574 -21.76 19.70 17.55
C CYS A 574 -20.53 19.34 18.39
N TYR A 575 -20.32 20.06 19.48
CA TYR A 575 -19.22 19.87 20.41
C TYR A 575 -19.77 19.58 21.82
N ILE A 576 -18.98 18.96 22.70
CA ILE A 576 -19.26 18.95 24.14
C ILE A 576 -18.10 19.57 24.91
N GLU A 577 -18.41 20.23 26.01
CA GLU A 577 -17.41 20.64 26.98
C GLU A 577 -16.50 19.45 27.41
N PRO A 578 -15.17 19.61 27.33
CA PRO A 578 -14.24 18.72 27.99
C PRO A 578 -14.44 18.73 29.51
N ASP A 579 -14.00 17.68 30.19
CA ASP A 579 -14.13 17.57 31.67
C ASP A 579 -13.33 18.66 32.42
N LEU A 580 -12.39 19.32 31.74
CA LEU A 580 -11.61 20.43 32.28
C LEU A 580 -12.41 21.74 32.20
N PRO A 581 -12.72 22.38 33.34
CA PRO A 581 -13.51 23.60 33.37
C PRO A 581 -12.73 24.75 32.73
N VAL A 582 -13.36 25.41 31.75
CA VAL A 582 -12.84 26.66 31.17
C VAL A 582 -13.52 27.85 31.83
N GLN A 583 -12.70 28.74 32.39
CA GLN A 583 -13.18 29.98 32.99
C GLN A 583 -13.10 31.12 31.97
N SER A 584 -14.23 31.81 31.77
CA SER A 584 -14.22 33.10 31.07
C SER A 584 -13.52 34.13 31.96
N THR A 585 -12.74 35.01 31.33
CA THR A 585 -12.02 36.09 32.00
C THR A 585 -12.49 37.45 31.49
N PRO A 586 -12.52 38.49 32.34
CA PRO A 586 -12.74 39.87 31.90
C PRO A 586 -11.77 40.24 30.76
N LEU A 587 -12.13 41.24 29.95
CA LEU A 587 -11.32 41.69 28.81
C LEU A 587 -9.87 42.01 29.25
N PRO A 588 -8.85 41.23 28.81
CA PRO A 588 -7.46 41.41 29.23
C PRO A 588 -6.90 42.80 28.95
N ALA A 589 -7.30 43.44 27.85
CA ALA A 589 -6.86 44.77 27.46
C ALA A 589 -7.16 45.86 28.50
N LEU A 590 -8.20 45.68 29.34
CA LEU A 590 -8.52 46.62 30.42
C LEU A 590 -7.45 46.63 31.52
N THR A 591 -6.75 45.50 31.72
CA THR A 591 -5.69 45.37 32.73
C THR A 591 -4.32 45.60 32.12
N ASN A 592 -4.07 45.06 30.92
CA ASN A 592 -2.75 45.09 30.29
C ASN A 592 -2.47 46.38 29.49
N GLY A 593 -3.50 47.21 29.26
CA GLY A 593 -3.39 48.49 28.55
C GLY A 593 -3.19 48.37 27.03
N HIS A 594 -3.37 47.18 26.45
CA HIS A 594 -3.25 46.94 25.01
C HIS A 594 -4.11 45.75 24.57
N ILE A 595 -4.54 45.76 23.30
CA ILE A 595 -5.20 44.62 22.66
C ILE A 595 -4.17 43.52 22.34
N THR A 596 -4.53 42.27 22.62
CA THR A 596 -3.83 41.07 22.17
C THR A 596 -4.70 40.31 21.19
N PHE A 597 -4.28 40.31 19.91
CA PHE A 597 -4.82 39.43 18.89
C PHE A 597 -4.23 38.03 19.05
N GLY A 598 -5.03 36.98 18.94
CA GLY A 598 -4.58 35.60 19.11
C GLY A 598 -4.89 34.70 17.91
N CYS A 599 -3.98 33.78 17.59
CA CYS A 599 -4.27 32.68 16.66
C CYS A 599 -3.53 31.41 17.09
N PHE A 600 -4.30 30.37 17.44
CA PHE A 600 -3.77 29.07 17.87
C PHE A 600 -3.94 27.96 16.81
N ASN A 601 -4.14 28.35 15.55
CA ASN A 601 -4.24 27.44 14.42
C ASN A 601 -2.86 26.88 14.02
N GLN A 602 -2.87 25.71 13.36
CA GLN A 602 -1.66 25.09 12.82
C GLN A 602 -0.98 25.97 11.76
N SER A 603 0.35 25.88 11.66
CA SER A 603 1.17 26.66 10.72
C SER A 603 0.75 26.52 9.26
N VAL A 604 0.25 25.34 8.86
CA VAL A 604 -0.24 25.08 7.50
C VAL A 604 -1.40 25.99 7.08
N LYS A 605 -2.14 26.57 8.04
CA LYS A 605 -3.24 27.51 7.79
C LYS A 605 -2.76 28.96 7.64
N LEU A 606 -1.52 29.26 8.03
CA LEU A 606 -0.97 30.61 8.05
C LEU A 606 -0.35 30.94 6.69
N THR A 607 -1.19 31.26 5.72
CA THR A 607 -0.75 31.64 4.37
C THR A 607 -0.04 33.00 4.37
N PRO A 608 0.79 33.30 3.35
CA PRO A 608 1.36 34.64 3.18
C PRO A 608 0.31 35.75 3.19
N GLU A 609 -0.82 35.55 2.52
CA GLU A 609 -1.95 36.52 2.48
C GLU A 609 -2.54 36.77 3.87
N THR A 610 -2.72 35.71 4.68
CA THR A 610 -3.16 35.84 6.08
C THR A 610 -2.17 36.67 6.90
N LEU A 611 -0.87 36.36 6.80
CA LEU A 611 0.16 37.05 7.57
C LEU A 611 0.29 38.53 7.16
N ASP A 612 0.16 38.81 5.85
CA ASP A 612 0.14 40.17 5.31
C ASP A 612 -1.04 40.99 5.87
N ALA A 613 -2.23 40.39 5.93
CA ALA A 613 -3.41 41.01 6.52
C ALA A 613 -3.19 41.36 8.00
N TRP A 614 -2.62 40.43 8.77
CA TRP A 614 -2.34 40.65 10.19
C TRP A 614 -1.26 41.71 10.41
N GLY A 615 -0.26 41.79 9.53
CA GLY A 615 0.71 42.89 9.52
C GLY A 615 0.04 44.25 9.34
N GLN A 616 -0.95 44.34 8.45
CA GLN A 616 -1.74 45.56 8.25
C GLN A 616 -2.62 45.90 9.45
N ILE A 617 -3.27 44.91 10.08
CA ILE A 617 -4.07 45.09 11.30
C ILE A 617 -3.18 45.64 12.44
N LEU A 618 -2.04 45.02 12.71
CA LEU A 618 -1.12 45.45 13.77
C LEU A 618 -0.55 46.86 13.52
N ARG A 619 -0.36 47.24 12.25
CA ARG A 619 0.06 48.60 11.88
C ARG A 619 -1.04 49.63 12.17
N GLN A 620 -2.29 49.28 11.91
CA GLN A 620 -3.46 50.15 12.10
C GLN A 620 -4.01 50.16 13.53
N ALA A 621 -3.60 49.21 14.38
CA ALA A 621 -3.86 49.18 15.82
C ALA A 621 -2.55 49.33 16.62
N PRO A 622 -2.02 50.57 16.80
CA PRO A 622 -0.77 50.81 17.53
C PRO A 622 -0.81 50.23 18.95
N GLY A 623 0.32 49.68 19.40
CA GLY A 623 0.45 49.08 20.74
C GLY A 623 -0.17 47.69 20.90
N SER A 624 -0.98 47.21 19.95
CA SER A 624 -1.53 45.84 19.98
C SER A 624 -0.45 44.76 19.85
N ARG A 625 -0.71 43.56 20.34
CA ARG A 625 0.19 42.40 20.23
C ARG A 625 -0.44 41.28 19.41
N LEU A 626 0.37 40.43 18.81
CA LEU A 626 -0.06 39.20 18.15
C LEU A 626 0.52 37.98 18.88
N PHE A 627 -0.37 37.11 19.33
CA PHE A 627 -0.04 35.87 20.01
C PHE A 627 -0.31 34.66 19.11
N LEU A 628 0.77 34.06 18.62
CA LEU A 628 0.71 32.83 17.84
C LEU A 628 1.10 31.63 18.72
N LYS A 629 0.29 30.57 18.66
CA LYS A 629 0.56 29.31 19.35
C LYS A 629 0.34 28.11 18.43
N ASN A 630 1.41 27.39 18.12
CA ASN A 630 1.35 26.13 17.36
C ASN A 630 2.65 25.33 17.51
N ALA A 631 2.62 24.06 17.15
CA ALA A 631 3.77 23.15 17.32
C ALA A 631 5.01 23.59 16.52
N ALA A 632 4.87 24.26 15.36
CA ALA A 632 6.01 24.67 14.53
C ALA A 632 6.85 25.78 15.19
N LEU A 633 6.31 26.52 16.16
CA LEU A 633 7.01 27.58 16.89
C LEU A 633 8.12 27.06 17.83
N ILE A 634 8.26 25.74 18.00
CA ILE A 634 9.45 25.16 18.63
C ILE A 634 10.73 25.53 17.84
N SER A 635 10.62 25.64 16.50
CA SER A 635 11.71 26.01 15.61
C SER A 635 12.08 27.49 15.79
N SER A 636 13.35 27.77 16.08
CA SER A 636 13.89 29.13 16.11
C SER A 636 13.90 29.78 14.72
N ALA A 637 14.19 29.01 13.68
CA ALA A 637 14.20 29.49 12.29
C ALA A 637 12.80 29.94 11.84
N TYR A 638 11.76 29.18 12.18
CA TYR A 638 10.39 29.56 11.85
C TYR A 638 9.95 30.83 12.59
N ARG A 639 10.31 30.98 13.88
CA ARG A 639 10.08 32.22 14.64
C ARG A 639 10.78 33.42 14.04
N GLN A 640 12.02 33.26 13.56
CA GLN A 640 12.77 34.32 12.87
C GLN A 640 12.11 34.70 11.54
N GLN A 641 11.65 33.72 10.76
CA GLN A 641 10.93 33.95 9.51
C GLN A 641 9.64 34.77 9.73
N LEU A 642 8.83 34.40 10.72
CA LEU A 642 7.63 35.16 11.10
C LEU A 642 7.97 36.58 11.57
N SER A 643 9.01 36.72 12.41
CA SER A 643 9.46 38.04 12.88
C SER A 643 9.90 38.93 11.72
N ALA A 644 10.67 38.37 10.78
CA ALA A 644 11.14 39.09 9.59
C ALA A 644 9.97 39.49 8.67
N HIS A 645 8.95 38.63 8.54
CA HIS A 645 7.73 38.96 7.81
C HIS A 645 7.03 40.20 8.42
N PHE A 646 6.75 40.18 9.73
CA PHE A 646 6.06 41.29 10.40
C PHE A 646 6.91 42.58 10.51
N ALA A 647 8.24 42.47 10.55
CA ALA A 647 9.14 43.62 10.52
C ALA A 647 8.96 44.47 9.24
N ARG A 648 8.55 43.87 8.11
CA ARG A 648 8.24 44.58 6.86
C ARG A 648 7.07 45.55 6.99
N TYR A 649 6.21 45.35 7.99
CA TYR A 649 5.08 46.21 8.33
C TYR A 649 5.40 47.20 9.46
N GLY A 650 6.65 47.28 9.90
CA GLY A 650 7.08 48.14 11.01
C GLY A 650 6.70 47.59 12.39
N ILE A 651 6.46 46.28 12.51
CA ILE A 651 6.09 45.64 13.77
C ILE A 651 7.34 45.13 14.49
N GLU A 652 7.58 45.67 15.68
CA GLU A 652 8.68 45.23 16.53
C GLU A 652 8.47 43.80 17.09
N ALA A 653 9.56 43.06 17.27
CA ALA A 653 9.51 41.71 17.85
C ALA A 653 8.87 41.66 19.25
N SER A 654 8.93 42.76 20.02
CA SER A 654 8.28 42.92 21.33
C SER A 654 6.75 42.81 21.28
N ARG A 655 6.15 43.04 20.10
CA ARG A 655 4.70 42.91 19.85
C ARG A 655 4.29 41.50 19.41
N LEU A 656 5.23 40.59 19.21
CA LEU A 656 4.99 39.21 18.78
C LEU A 656 5.22 38.25 19.94
N ILE A 657 4.22 37.44 20.26
CA ILE A 657 4.28 36.40 21.29
C ILE A 657 4.23 35.05 20.58
N PHE A 658 5.29 34.26 20.74
CA PHE A 658 5.39 32.92 20.14
C PHE A 658 5.45 31.87 21.24
N GLU A 659 4.48 30.94 21.24
CA GLU A 659 4.52 29.78 22.13
C GLU A 659 4.33 28.48 21.35
N ALA A 660 5.13 27.48 21.68
CA ALA A 660 4.99 26.15 21.12
C ALA A 660 3.82 25.38 21.77
N GLN A 661 3.70 24.10 21.41
CA GLN A 661 2.74 23.19 22.03
C GLN A 661 2.98 23.07 23.54
N SER A 662 1.89 22.99 24.29
CA SER A 662 1.88 22.89 25.76
C SER A 662 0.91 21.78 26.19
N THR A 663 0.82 21.51 27.49
CA THR A 663 -0.25 20.64 28.00
C THR A 663 -1.62 21.22 27.66
N HIS A 664 -2.66 20.38 27.64
CA HIS A 664 -4.02 20.83 27.32
C HIS A 664 -4.48 21.92 28.30
N GLU A 665 -4.17 21.78 29.60
CA GLU A 665 -4.52 22.77 30.62
C GLU A 665 -3.83 24.12 30.37
N GLU A 666 -2.53 24.13 30.09
CA GLU A 666 -1.79 25.36 29.73
C GLU A 666 -2.32 25.99 28.43
N TYR A 667 -2.68 25.15 27.45
CA TYR A 667 -3.31 25.61 26.21
C TYR A 667 -4.62 26.34 26.49
N LEU A 668 -5.50 25.78 27.34
CA LEU A 668 -6.75 26.43 27.73
C LEU A 668 -6.53 27.73 28.49
N ARG A 669 -5.50 27.80 29.35
CA ARG A 669 -5.15 29.06 30.04
C ARG A 669 -4.75 30.17 29.08
N CYS A 670 -4.19 29.86 27.91
CA CYS A 670 -3.74 30.86 26.94
C CYS A 670 -4.88 31.75 26.42
N PHE A 671 -6.12 31.26 26.35
CA PHE A 671 -7.27 32.05 25.89
C PHE A 671 -7.60 33.24 26.81
N SER A 672 -7.23 33.17 28.09
CA SER A 672 -7.38 34.30 29.03
C SER A 672 -6.45 35.48 28.72
N ARG A 673 -5.51 35.32 27.80
CA ARG A 673 -4.56 36.37 27.37
C ARG A 673 -4.91 36.97 26.00
N VAL A 674 -6.01 36.52 25.39
CA VAL A 674 -6.42 36.93 24.05
C VAL A 674 -7.69 37.77 24.15
N ASP A 675 -7.69 38.95 23.55
CA ASP A 675 -8.85 39.84 23.49
C ASP A 675 -9.74 39.49 22.28
N ILE A 676 -9.12 39.35 21.10
CA ILE A 676 -9.76 39.03 19.82
C ILE A 676 -8.96 37.92 19.15
N ALA A 677 -9.62 36.85 18.71
CA ALA A 677 -9.00 35.83 17.89
C ALA A 677 -9.09 36.20 16.41
N LEU A 678 -7.96 36.13 15.71
CA LEU A 678 -7.89 36.32 14.26
C LEU A 678 -7.87 34.95 13.58
N ASP A 679 -8.91 34.66 12.80
CA ASP A 679 -9.01 33.42 12.07
C ASP A 679 -8.20 33.49 10.76
N PRO A 680 -7.36 32.49 10.44
CA PRO A 680 -6.67 32.43 9.16
C PRO A 680 -7.63 32.12 8.00
N PHE A 681 -7.17 32.41 6.78
CA PHE A 681 -7.90 32.10 5.54
C PHE A 681 -6.91 31.72 4.41
N PRO A 682 -7.34 30.90 3.42
CA PRO A 682 -8.69 30.36 3.24
C PRO A 682 -9.02 29.17 4.13
N TYR A 683 -8.05 28.49 4.74
CA TYR A 683 -8.35 27.42 5.69
C TYR A 683 -8.67 27.99 7.08
N THR A 684 -9.95 28.17 7.37
CA THR A 684 -10.44 28.70 8.64
C THR A 684 -10.24 27.74 9.82
N GLY A 685 -10.41 28.25 11.03
CA GLY A 685 -10.43 27.48 12.27
C GLY A 685 -11.54 26.43 12.32
N GLY A 686 -11.32 25.43 13.16
CA GLY A 686 -12.25 24.31 13.40
C GLY A 686 -12.47 24.16 14.90
N GLY A 687 -11.92 23.11 15.51
CA GLY A 687 -11.92 22.96 16.97
C GLY A 687 -11.32 24.18 17.70
N THR A 688 -10.32 24.84 17.10
CA THR A 688 -9.75 26.10 17.61
C THR A 688 -10.75 27.24 17.69
N THR A 689 -11.69 27.36 16.74
CA THR A 689 -12.76 28.36 16.76
C THR A 689 -13.72 28.07 17.90
N VAL A 690 -14.11 26.81 18.08
CA VAL A 690 -14.96 26.38 19.21
C VAL A 690 -14.29 26.66 20.56
N ASP A 691 -12.99 26.38 20.68
CA ASP A 691 -12.20 26.67 21.88
C ASP A 691 -12.16 28.16 22.23
N ASN A 692 -12.02 29.05 21.24
CA ASN A 692 -12.08 30.49 21.46
C ASN A 692 -13.47 30.90 21.98
N LEU A 693 -14.53 30.53 21.26
CA LEU A 693 -15.91 30.93 21.57
C LEU A 693 -16.33 30.46 22.97
N ARG A 694 -16.08 29.18 23.31
CA ARG A 694 -16.41 28.64 24.63
C ARG A 694 -15.56 29.22 25.77
N SER A 695 -14.39 29.78 25.45
CA SER A 695 -13.52 30.52 26.38
C SER A 695 -13.90 31.99 26.51
N GLY A 696 -14.96 32.44 25.81
CA GLY A 696 -15.39 33.83 25.80
C GLY A 696 -14.52 34.74 24.93
N VAL A 697 -13.71 34.19 24.03
CA VAL A 697 -12.89 34.95 23.07
C VAL A 697 -13.62 35.04 21.73
N PRO A 698 -14.02 36.24 21.26
CA PRO A 698 -14.65 36.38 19.96
C PRO A 698 -13.64 36.15 18.83
N VAL A 699 -14.10 35.51 17.76
CA VAL A 699 -13.30 35.15 16.59
C VAL A 699 -13.75 36.01 15.42
N LEU A 700 -12.82 36.71 14.78
CA LEU A 700 -13.07 37.41 13.52
C LEU A 700 -12.60 36.52 12.37
N THR A 701 -13.49 36.24 11.42
CA THR A 701 -13.19 35.37 10.27
C THR A 701 -13.48 36.05 8.94
N ARG A 702 -12.67 35.75 7.93
CA ARG A 702 -12.98 36.04 6.52
C ARG A 702 -13.44 34.74 5.87
N TYR A 703 -14.64 34.74 5.32
CA TYR A 703 -15.18 33.55 4.67
C TYR A 703 -14.91 33.55 3.17
N GLY A 704 -14.67 32.36 2.62
CA GLY A 704 -14.67 32.10 1.18
C GLY A 704 -15.98 31.47 0.73
N THR A 705 -15.91 30.75 -0.38
CA THR A 705 -17.06 30.04 -0.98
C THR A 705 -16.88 28.51 -0.92
N SER A 706 -15.68 28.00 -0.61
CA SER A 706 -15.45 26.57 -0.34
C SER A 706 -15.93 26.13 1.05
N LEU A 707 -16.22 24.84 1.22
CA LEU A 707 -16.63 24.28 2.52
C LEU A 707 -15.57 24.50 3.62
N ILE A 708 -14.29 24.31 3.29
CA ILE A 708 -13.16 24.47 4.22
C ILE A 708 -12.94 25.92 4.67
N SER A 709 -13.32 26.90 3.84
CA SER A 709 -13.21 28.35 4.12
C SER A 709 -14.42 28.95 4.81
N ARG A 710 -15.43 28.13 5.12
CA ARG A 710 -16.68 28.55 5.77
C ARG A 710 -16.95 27.85 7.09
N GLN A 711 -15.95 27.14 7.65
CA GLN A 711 -16.14 26.42 8.91
C GLN A 711 -16.39 27.37 10.07
N SER A 712 -15.51 28.36 10.27
CA SER A 712 -15.72 29.37 11.30
C SER A 712 -16.98 30.18 11.03
N TYR A 713 -17.27 30.50 9.77
CA TYR A 713 -18.51 31.17 9.39
C TYR A 713 -19.74 30.43 9.92
N GLY A 714 -19.87 29.12 9.65
CA GLY A 714 -21.01 28.33 10.11
C GLY A 714 -21.11 28.26 11.65
N MET A 715 -19.98 28.17 12.34
CA MET A 715 -19.93 28.21 13.81
C MET A 715 -20.39 29.56 14.36
N LEU A 716 -19.91 30.67 13.78
CA LEU A 716 -20.25 32.02 14.21
C LEU A 716 -21.73 32.33 13.96
N MET A 717 -22.27 31.91 12.81
CA MET A 717 -23.70 32.04 12.52
C MET A 717 -24.56 31.25 13.51
N SER A 718 -24.12 30.04 13.89
CA SER A 718 -24.82 29.23 14.91
C SER A 718 -24.86 29.90 16.28
N VAL A 719 -23.84 30.68 16.64
CA VAL A 719 -23.76 31.43 17.91
C VAL A 719 -24.44 32.81 17.82
N GLY A 720 -24.77 33.29 16.61
CA GLY A 720 -25.38 34.60 16.37
C GLY A 720 -24.37 35.76 16.28
N LEU A 721 -23.18 35.51 15.71
CA LEU A 721 -22.11 36.51 15.52
C LEU A 721 -21.97 36.97 14.06
N SER A 722 -23.05 37.45 13.45
CA SER A 722 -23.04 37.93 12.06
C SER A 722 -22.13 39.15 11.82
N ASP A 723 -21.88 39.97 12.84
CA ASP A 723 -21.00 41.14 12.72
C ASP A 723 -19.50 40.79 12.81
N TRP A 724 -19.17 39.50 12.99
CA TRP A 724 -17.81 38.97 13.14
C TRP A 724 -17.35 38.16 11.91
N VAL A 725 -18.11 38.22 10.83
CA VAL A 725 -17.78 37.59 9.55
C VAL A 725 -17.53 38.66 8.48
N ALA A 726 -16.41 38.54 7.77
CA ALA A 726 -16.03 39.47 6.69
C ALA A 726 -16.09 38.75 5.33
N PRO A 727 -16.70 39.37 4.30
CA PRO A 727 -16.78 38.80 2.95
C PRO A 727 -15.47 38.94 2.16
N ASP A 728 -14.63 39.90 2.52
CA ASP A 728 -13.41 40.24 1.80
C ASP A 728 -12.29 40.71 2.74
N LEU A 729 -11.10 40.89 2.16
CA LEU A 729 -9.90 41.23 2.90
C LEU A 729 -9.92 42.65 3.48
N PRO A 730 -10.34 43.70 2.75
CA PRO A 730 -10.51 45.05 3.32
C PRO A 730 -11.43 45.06 4.55
N GLN A 731 -12.62 44.46 4.46
CA GLN A 731 -13.57 44.43 5.58
C GLN A 731 -13.03 43.63 6.76
N TYR A 732 -12.30 42.54 6.52
CA TYR A 732 -11.65 41.77 7.59
C TYR A 732 -10.66 42.64 8.38
N ILE A 733 -9.82 43.42 7.69
CA ILE A 733 -8.86 44.33 8.34
C ILE A 733 -9.59 45.45 9.08
N ASP A 734 -10.56 46.09 8.44
CA ASP A 734 -11.30 47.22 9.02
C ASP A 734 -12.08 46.79 10.27
N HIS A 735 -12.77 45.65 10.23
CA HIS A 735 -13.50 45.10 11.38
C HIS A 735 -12.56 44.79 12.55
N ALA A 736 -11.37 44.22 12.28
CA ALA A 736 -10.39 43.93 13.34
C ALA A 736 -9.96 45.21 14.08
N VAL A 737 -9.70 46.28 13.33
CA VAL A 737 -9.29 47.58 13.89
C VAL A 737 -10.44 48.26 14.62
N GLN A 738 -11.65 48.22 14.07
CA GLN A 738 -12.85 48.80 14.71
C GLN A 738 -13.14 48.14 16.06
N TRP A 739 -13.14 46.80 16.13
CA TRP A 739 -13.35 46.08 17.38
C TRP A 739 -12.23 46.29 18.39
N ALA A 740 -10.97 46.35 17.94
CA ALA A 740 -9.83 46.66 18.80
C ALA A 740 -9.92 48.05 19.46
N ASN A 741 -10.60 49.00 18.81
CA ASN A 741 -10.79 50.36 19.32
C ASN A 741 -12.06 50.53 20.19
N ASN A 742 -12.94 49.53 20.25
CA ASN A 742 -14.19 49.59 21.02
C ASN A 742 -14.17 48.64 22.24
N LEU A 743 -13.31 48.97 23.22
CA LEU A 743 -13.14 48.16 24.43
C LEU A 743 -14.45 47.94 25.23
N PRO A 744 -15.36 48.92 25.39
CA PRO A 744 -16.61 48.68 26.12
C PRO A 744 -17.50 47.61 25.48
N ALA A 745 -17.71 47.68 24.15
CA ALA A 745 -18.52 46.69 23.45
C ALA A 745 -17.84 45.31 23.44
N LEU A 746 -16.51 45.27 23.28
CA LEU A 746 -15.74 44.04 23.34
C LEU A 746 -15.80 43.38 24.73
N ALA A 747 -15.71 44.17 25.80
CA ALA A 747 -15.83 43.68 27.17
C ALA A 747 -17.22 43.10 27.46
N GLN A 748 -18.27 43.77 26.98
CA GLN A 748 -19.64 43.26 27.06
C GLN A 748 -19.76 41.92 26.33
N LEU A 749 -19.35 41.85 25.06
CA LEU A 749 -19.43 40.62 24.27
C LEU A 749 -18.73 39.45 24.96
N ARG A 750 -17.49 39.64 25.43
CA ARG A 750 -16.73 38.58 26.13
C ARG A 750 -17.45 38.05 27.37
N ALA A 751 -18.14 38.91 28.12
CA ALA A 751 -18.84 38.54 29.34
C ALA A 751 -20.00 37.56 29.07
N GLU A 752 -20.71 37.72 27.95
CA GLU A 752 -21.87 36.89 27.58
C GLU A 752 -21.54 35.78 26.56
N LEU A 753 -20.42 35.86 25.84
CA LEU A 753 -20.12 34.96 24.71
C LEU A 753 -20.08 33.48 25.08
N ARG A 754 -19.50 33.12 26.24
CA ARG A 754 -19.48 31.72 26.70
C ARG A 754 -20.89 31.18 26.89
N SER A 755 -21.77 31.93 27.57
CA SER A 755 -23.17 31.52 27.78
C SER A 755 -23.91 31.36 26.47
N ARG A 756 -23.75 32.33 25.55
CA ARG A 756 -24.37 32.27 24.21
C ARG A 756 -23.89 31.05 23.42
N THR A 757 -22.59 30.76 23.48
CA THR A 757 -21.99 29.61 22.80
C THR A 757 -22.57 28.27 23.30
N LEU A 758 -22.65 28.08 24.63
CA LEU A 758 -23.16 26.84 25.22
C LEU A 758 -24.66 26.61 25.02
N GLN A 759 -25.42 27.66 24.74
CA GLN A 759 -26.86 27.59 24.44
C GLN A 759 -27.16 27.48 22.93
N SER A 760 -26.13 27.58 22.09
CA SER A 760 -26.28 27.54 20.63
C SER A 760 -26.43 26.10 20.11
N PRO A 761 -26.90 25.91 18.85
CA PRO A 761 -26.93 24.59 18.21
C PRO A 761 -25.59 23.86 18.17
N LEU A 762 -24.46 24.59 18.27
CA LEU A 762 -23.12 24.00 18.31
C LEU A 762 -22.87 23.13 19.55
N PHE A 763 -23.68 23.28 20.62
CA PHE A 763 -23.60 22.48 21.85
C PHE A 763 -24.92 21.72 22.13
N ASP A 764 -25.81 21.61 21.14
CA ASP A 764 -27.09 20.88 21.21
C ASP A 764 -26.95 19.45 20.67
N ALA A 765 -26.33 18.57 21.45
CA ALA A 765 -26.09 17.18 21.03
C ALA A 765 -27.38 16.37 20.85
N GLU A 766 -28.42 16.65 21.64
CA GLU A 766 -29.72 15.99 21.51
C GLU A 766 -30.42 16.38 20.21
N GLY A 767 -30.42 17.68 19.90
CA GLY A 767 -30.90 18.18 18.63
C GLY A 767 -30.16 17.59 17.43
N MET A 768 -28.83 17.59 17.48
CA MET A 768 -28.01 16.99 16.42
C MET A 768 -28.32 15.49 16.23
N ALA A 769 -28.57 14.76 17.32
CA ALA A 769 -28.97 13.35 17.23
C ALA A 769 -30.34 13.17 16.55
N ASP A 770 -31.31 14.02 16.86
CA ASP A 770 -32.63 13.99 16.20
C ASP A 770 -32.52 14.31 14.70
N ASP A 771 -31.70 15.30 14.32
CA ASP A 771 -31.48 15.69 12.91
C ASP A 771 -30.77 14.56 12.12
N LEU A 772 -29.75 13.93 12.70
CA LEU A 772 -29.05 12.81 12.09
C LEU A 772 -29.93 11.58 11.94
N ALA A 773 -30.74 11.27 12.95
CA ALA A 773 -31.66 10.14 12.88
C ALA A 773 -32.65 10.30 11.72
N ALA A 774 -33.25 11.49 11.59
CA ALA A 774 -34.14 11.81 10.47
C ALA A 774 -33.41 11.74 9.11
N ALA A 775 -32.20 12.27 9.03
CA ALA A 775 -31.40 12.22 7.80
C ALA A 775 -31.08 10.79 7.36
N PHE A 776 -30.61 9.94 8.28
CA PHE A 776 -30.26 8.55 8.00
C PHE A 776 -31.47 7.72 7.55
N GLU A 777 -32.62 7.88 8.21
CA GLU A 777 -33.84 7.20 7.81
C GLU A 777 -34.33 7.66 6.43
N ALA A 778 -34.24 8.95 6.13
CA ALA A 778 -34.59 9.49 4.83
C ALA A 778 -33.66 9.00 3.72
N MET A 779 -32.35 8.96 3.97
CA MET A 779 -31.37 8.41 3.01
C MET A 779 -31.61 6.93 2.75
N TRP A 780 -31.90 6.15 3.80
CA TRP A 780 -32.26 4.74 3.68
C TRP A 780 -33.54 4.54 2.86
N ALA A 781 -34.58 5.33 3.13
CA ALA A 781 -35.82 5.29 2.38
C ALA A 781 -35.61 5.59 0.89
N ARG A 782 -34.78 6.59 0.56
CA ARG A 782 -34.41 6.90 -0.84
C ARG A 782 -33.64 5.77 -1.53
N TRP A 783 -32.76 5.08 -0.80
CA TRP A 783 -32.08 3.89 -1.32
C TRP A 783 -33.08 2.76 -1.62
N ARG A 784 -34.02 2.52 -0.70
CA ARG A 784 -35.10 1.52 -0.84
C ARG A 784 -36.03 1.81 -2.02
N SER A 785 -36.34 3.08 -2.29
CA SER A 785 -37.16 3.48 -3.44
C SER A 785 -36.38 3.53 -4.76
N GLY A 786 -35.05 3.40 -4.72
CA GLY A 786 -34.19 3.51 -5.90
C GLY A 786 -33.92 4.95 -6.36
N GLU A 787 -34.26 5.96 -5.55
CA GLU A 787 -34.06 7.40 -5.80
C GLU A 787 -32.68 7.92 -5.36
N GLN A 788 -31.74 7.00 -5.11
CA GLN A 788 -30.38 7.35 -4.73
C GLN A 788 -29.55 7.87 -5.92
N PRO A 789 -28.47 8.61 -5.67
CA PRO A 789 -27.51 8.98 -6.72
C PRO A 789 -26.88 7.76 -7.40
N ASP A 790 -26.79 7.77 -8.73
CA ASP A 790 -26.16 6.68 -9.50
C ASP A 790 -24.65 6.93 -9.67
N ALA A 791 -23.85 6.23 -8.86
CA ALA A 791 -22.40 6.27 -8.92
C ALA A 791 -21.84 5.84 -10.29
N GLU A 792 -22.43 4.84 -10.94
CA GLU A 792 -21.97 4.34 -12.24
C GLU A 792 -22.22 5.38 -13.33
N GLN A 793 -23.38 6.06 -13.28
CA GLN A 793 -23.69 7.15 -14.18
C GLN A 793 -22.72 8.33 -13.98
N LYS A 794 -22.41 8.70 -12.74
CA LYS A 794 -21.42 9.75 -12.41
C LYS A 794 -20.05 9.39 -12.96
N PHE A 795 -19.58 8.17 -12.70
CA PHE A 795 -18.32 7.64 -13.22
C PHE A 795 -18.23 7.72 -14.74
N ARG A 796 -19.25 7.22 -15.46
CA ARG A 796 -19.28 7.24 -16.94
C ARG A 796 -19.32 8.66 -17.50
N SER A 797 -20.03 9.58 -16.83
CA SER A 797 -20.13 10.97 -17.26
C SER A 797 -18.79 11.70 -17.10
N ALA A 798 -18.15 11.53 -15.94
CA ALA A 798 -16.82 12.07 -15.69
C ALA A 798 -15.78 11.51 -16.67
N LEU A 799 -15.81 10.19 -16.89
CA LEU A 799 -14.90 9.54 -17.81
C LEU A 799 -15.03 10.06 -19.26
N ARG A 800 -16.26 10.31 -19.75
CA ARG A 800 -16.50 10.94 -21.06
C ARG A 800 -15.89 12.34 -21.16
N LEU A 801 -16.11 13.18 -20.15
CA LEU A 801 -15.55 14.54 -20.12
C LEU A 801 -14.03 14.51 -20.19
N ARG A 802 -13.40 13.63 -19.41
CA ARG A 802 -11.93 13.52 -19.35
C ARG A 802 -11.33 12.97 -20.65
N TYR A 803 -12.04 12.09 -21.36
CA TYR A 803 -11.55 11.54 -22.61
C TYR A 803 -11.47 12.58 -23.75
N GLN A 804 -12.36 13.58 -23.76
CA GLN A 804 -12.45 14.58 -24.85
C GLN A 804 -11.28 15.57 -24.92
N ILE A 805 -10.41 15.63 -23.91
CA ILE A 805 -9.40 16.70 -23.76
C ILE A 805 -8.08 16.38 -24.52
N GLY A 806 -7.88 15.17 -25.08
CA GLY A 806 -6.54 14.65 -25.36
C GLY A 806 -6.05 14.45 -26.81
N SER A 807 -6.90 14.23 -27.82
CA SER A 807 -6.43 13.68 -29.12
C SER A 807 -6.67 14.59 -30.32
N HIS A 808 -5.60 14.92 -31.05
CA HIS A 808 -5.65 15.64 -32.34
C HIS A 808 -5.52 14.69 -33.55
N SER A 809 -5.08 13.44 -33.34
CA SER A 809 -4.94 12.43 -34.39
C SER A 809 -6.26 11.70 -34.65
N GLN A 810 -6.54 11.38 -35.90
CA GLN A 810 -7.70 10.59 -36.34
C GLN A 810 -7.31 9.15 -36.73
N ALA A 811 -6.03 8.79 -36.61
CA ALA A 811 -5.55 7.47 -37.00
C ALA A 811 -6.20 6.37 -36.13
N PRO A 812 -6.68 5.26 -36.75
CA PRO A 812 -7.28 4.17 -36.00
C PRO A 812 -6.24 3.46 -35.13
N VAL A 813 -6.66 3.05 -33.94
CA VAL A 813 -5.86 2.30 -32.96
C VAL A 813 -6.41 0.88 -32.88
N TRP A 814 -5.74 -0.06 -33.54
CA TRP A 814 -6.11 -1.46 -33.59
C TRP A 814 -5.62 -2.16 -32.32
N ILE A 815 -6.55 -2.60 -31.48
CA ILE A 815 -6.27 -3.42 -30.31
C ILE A 815 -6.32 -4.89 -30.72
N ILE A 816 -5.16 -5.49 -30.90
CA ILE A 816 -4.97 -6.82 -31.47
C ILE A 816 -4.70 -7.82 -30.35
N ALA A 817 -5.61 -8.77 -30.17
CA ALA A 817 -5.48 -9.83 -29.19
C ALA A 817 -6.07 -11.15 -29.71
N ALA A 818 -5.73 -12.25 -29.05
CA ALA A 818 -6.33 -13.55 -29.31
C ALA A 818 -6.74 -14.18 -27.99
N THR A 819 -7.84 -14.92 -28.01
CA THR A 819 -8.38 -15.55 -26.81
C THR A 819 -8.89 -16.95 -27.12
N GLN A 820 -8.74 -17.86 -26.17
CA GLN A 820 -9.37 -19.19 -26.24
C GLN A 820 -10.88 -19.13 -25.96
N LYS A 821 -11.36 -18.00 -25.43
CA LYS A 821 -12.76 -17.74 -25.13
C LYS A 821 -13.58 -17.56 -26.41
N THR A 822 -14.86 -17.89 -26.35
CA THR A 822 -15.82 -17.43 -27.36
C THR A 822 -15.96 -15.91 -27.33
N GLU A 823 -16.58 -15.32 -28.35
CA GLU A 823 -16.82 -13.88 -28.39
C GLU A 823 -17.63 -13.39 -27.19
N ALA A 824 -18.70 -14.10 -26.83
CA ALA A 824 -19.53 -13.76 -25.68
C ALA A 824 -18.72 -13.79 -24.37
N GLU A 825 -17.98 -14.88 -24.12
CA GLU A 825 -17.15 -15.03 -22.94
C GLU A 825 -16.01 -14.00 -22.87
N PHE A 826 -15.45 -13.60 -24.00
CA PHE A 826 -14.43 -12.54 -24.04
C PHE A 826 -15.01 -11.22 -23.53
N TRP A 827 -16.12 -10.77 -24.09
CA TRP A 827 -16.73 -9.48 -23.72
C TRP A 827 -17.29 -9.48 -22.30
N GLU A 828 -17.70 -10.63 -21.77
CA GLU A 828 -18.29 -10.74 -20.45
C GLU A 828 -17.25 -10.99 -19.34
N HIS A 829 -16.23 -11.81 -19.60
CA HIS A 829 -15.36 -12.36 -18.55
C HIS A 829 -13.87 -12.09 -18.75
N SER A 830 -13.41 -11.65 -19.93
CA SER A 830 -11.99 -11.29 -20.10
C SER A 830 -11.70 -9.88 -19.57
N ALA A 831 -10.51 -9.69 -19.01
CA ALA A 831 -10.06 -8.40 -18.52
C ALA A 831 -9.99 -7.34 -19.64
N LEU A 832 -9.50 -7.74 -20.81
CA LEU A 832 -9.41 -6.85 -21.96
C LEU A 832 -10.80 -6.49 -22.50
N GLY A 833 -11.70 -7.47 -22.66
CA GLY A 833 -13.06 -7.25 -23.16
C GLY A 833 -13.86 -6.29 -22.26
N GLN A 834 -13.74 -6.44 -20.94
CA GLN A 834 -14.38 -5.54 -19.98
C GLN A 834 -13.82 -4.11 -20.07
N SER A 835 -12.50 -3.95 -20.25
CA SER A 835 -11.87 -2.65 -20.44
C SER A 835 -12.33 -1.98 -21.74
N LEU A 836 -12.33 -2.72 -22.84
CA LEU A 836 -12.72 -2.20 -24.16
C LEU A 836 -14.20 -1.82 -24.21
N ARG A 837 -15.09 -2.57 -23.55
CA ARG A 837 -16.52 -2.23 -23.43
C ARG A 837 -16.74 -0.87 -22.76
N LEU A 838 -15.84 -0.46 -21.86
CA LEU A 838 -15.87 0.86 -21.24
C LEU A 838 -15.25 1.94 -22.13
N LEU A 839 -14.12 1.64 -22.79
CA LEU A 839 -13.31 2.63 -23.52
C LEU A 839 -13.81 2.93 -24.94
N MET A 840 -14.28 1.93 -25.69
CA MET A 840 -14.70 2.10 -27.09
C MET A 840 -15.82 3.14 -27.30
N PRO A 841 -16.84 3.25 -26.41
CA PRO A 841 -17.84 4.31 -26.53
C PRO A 841 -17.28 5.73 -26.32
N LEU A 842 -16.06 5.86 -25.78
CA LEU A 842 -15.41 7.13 -25.46
C LEU A 842 -14.44 7.57 -26.55
N ASP A 843 -13.83 6.61 -27.24
CA ASP A 843 -12.90 6.85 -28.35
C ASP A 843 -13.22 5.98 -29.56
N PRO A 844 -13.76 6.58 -30.64
CA PRO A 844 -14.04 5.85 -31.88
C PRO A 844 -12.77 5.37 -32.59
N ARG A 845 -11.56 5.85 -32.21
CA ARG A 845 -10.29 5.34 -32.77
C ARG A 845 -9.99 3.92 -32.30
N LEU A 846 -10.49 3.51 -31.13
CA LEU A 846 -10.22 2.18 -30.57
C LEU A 846 -10.99 1.09 -31.35
N GLN A 847 -10.27 0.32 -32.16
CA GLN A 847 -10.82 -0.75 -32.99
C GLN A 847 -10.35 -2.11 -32.49
N PRO A 848 -11.22 -2.91 -31.85
CA PRO A 848 -10.86 -4.26 -31.40
C PRO A 848 -10.68 -5.20 -32.60
N CYS A 849 -9.53 -5.86 -32.68
CA CYS A 849 -9.21 -6.89 -33.66
C CYS A 849 -8.92 -8.19 -32.91
N ILE A 850 -9.98 -8.86 -32.46
CA ILE A 850 -9.90 -10.01 -31.56
C ILE A 850 -10.12 -11.31 -32.34
N THR A 851 -9.19 -12.25 -32.21
CA THR A 851 -9.39 -13.63 -32.69
C THR A 851 -9.98 -14.47 -31.56
N TYR A 852 -11.26 -14.82 -31.68
CA TYR A 852 -12.00 -15.66 -30.71
C TYR A 852 -11.79 -17.15 -30.95
N ALA A 853 -12.02 -17.97 -29.90
CA ALA A 853 -11.86 -19.42 -29.91
C ALA A 853 -10.53 -19.88 -30.52
N ASN A 854 -9.48 -19.10 -30.28
CA ASN A 854 -8.23 -19.22 -31.00
C ASN A 854 -7.46 -20.48 -30.60
N ARG A 855 -6.91 -21.16 -31.61
CA ARG A 855 -6.01 -22.32 -31.48
C ARG A 855 -4.66 -22.11 -32.18
N ARG A 856 -4.41 -20.93 -32.74
CA ARG A 856 -3.20 -20.57 -33.49
C ARG A 856 -2.23 -19.77 -32.61
N GLY A 857 -0.96 -19.72 -33.01
CA GLY A 857 0.04 -18.91 -32.32
C GLY A 857 -0.21 -17.41 -32.49
N LEU A 858 0.15 -16.61 -31.47
CA LEU A 858 0.04 -15.15 -31.49
C LEU A 858 0.77 -14.49 -32.67
N PRO A 859 2.01 -14.89 -33.05
CA PRO A 859 2.69 -14.30 -34.21
C PRO A 859 1.89 -14.37 -35.52
N GLU A 860 1.18 -15.48 -35.77
CA GLU A 860 0.40 -15.65 -36.99
C GLU A 860 -0.77 -14.64 -37.02
N ILE A 861 -1.42 -14.47 -35.88
CA ILE A 861 -2.54 -13.55 -35.71
C ILE A 861 -2.07 -12.10 -35.82
N TYR A 862 -0.96 -11.77 -35.17
CA TYR A 862 -0.37 -10.44 -35.20
C TYR A 862 0.10 -10.07 -36.62
N ASN A 863 0.72 -10.99 -37.34
CA ASN A 863 1.12 -10.76 -38.73
C ASN A 863 -0.10 -10.57 -39.66
N ALA A 864 -1.14 -11.38 -39.50
CA ALA A 864 -2.37 -11.22 -40.26
C ALA A 864 -3.03 -9.85 -40.01
N ALA A 865 -3.02 -9.38 -38.76
CA ALA A 865 -3.51 -8.04 -38.41
C ALA A 865 -2.63 -6.92 -39.00
N ILE A 866 -1.30 -7.06 -38.99
CA ILE A 866 -0.38 -6.12 -39.64
C ILE A 866 -0.71 -6.00 -41.13
N ASP A 867 -0.96 -7.12 -41.81
CA ASP A 867 -1.27 -7.13 -43.24
C ASP A 867 -2.62 -6.45 -43.53
N ALA A 868 -3.63 -6.68 -42.68
CA ALA A 868 -4.98 -6.13 -42.83
C ALA A 868 -5.15 -4.65 -42.46
N ALA A 869 -4.35 -4.11 -41.53
CA ALA A 869 -4.56 -2.77 -40.99
C ALA A 869 -4.37 -1.62 -42.02
N SER A 870 -4.93 -0.44 -41.78
CA SER A 870 -4.67 0.74 -42.65
C SER A 870 -3.24 1.25 -42.48
N ALA A 871 -2.69 1.93 -43.50
CA ALA A 871 -1.28 2.37 -43.51
C ALA A 871 -0.92 3.31 -42.36
N ASP A 872 -1.87 4.11 -41.90
CA ASP A 872 -1.78 5.05 -40.80
C ASP A 872 -2.11 4.45 -39.42
N ALA A 873 -2.55 3.18 -39.37
CA ALA A 873 -3.00 2.55 -38.12
C ALA A 873 -1.88 2.45 -37.07
N VAL A 874 -2.25 2.73 -35.83
CA VAL A 874 -1.51 2.33 -34.64
C VAL A 874 -1.94 0.90 -34.30
N LEU A 875 -0.97 0.01 -34.13
CA LEU A 875 -1.16 -1.40 -33.80
C LEU A 875 -0.75 -1.62 -32.35
N VAL A 876 -1.65 -2.13 -31.53
CA VAL A 876 -1.41 -2.48 -30.12
C VAL A 876 -1.59 -3.98 -29.96
N PHE A 877 -0.50 -4.70 -29.74
CA PHE A 877 -0.48 -6.14 -29.49
C PHE A 877 -0.51 -6.39 -27.99
N MET A 878 -1.48 -7.16 -27.51
CA MET A 878 -1.64 -7.46 -26.09
C MET A 878 -2.37 -8.77 -25.82
N HIS A 879 -2.40 -9.18 -24.55
CA HIS A 879 -3.08 -10.38 -24.07
C HIS A 879 -4.53 -10.08 -23.64
N ASP A 880 -5.38 -11.11 -23.57
CA ASP A 880 -6.80 -10.98 -23.18
C ASP A 880 -7.03 -10.88 -21.67
N ASP A 881 -6.02 -11.23 -20.87
CA ASP A 881 -5.98 -11.22 -19.40
C ASP A 881 -5.37 -9.92 -18.83
N VAL A 882 -5.48 -8.82 -19.59
CA VAL A 882 -4.99 -7.49 -19.24
C VAL A 882 -6.14 -6.50 -19.12
N TYR A 883 -6.23 -5.82 -17.96
CA TYR A 883 -7.07 -4.63 -17.79
C TYR A 883 -6.31 -3.39 -18.26
N LEU A 884 -6.94 -2.57 -19.09
CA LEU A 884 -6.41 -1.26 -19.49
C LEU A 884 -6.79 -0.21 -18.45
N ASP A 885 -5.90 0.03 -17.49
CA ASP A 885 -6.13 0.99 -16.39
C ASP A 885 -5.94 2.46 -16.81
N HIS A 886 -5.39 2.71 -17.99
CA HIS A 886 -5.17 4.04 -18.52
C HIS A 886 -6.48 4.62 -19.11
N LEU A 887 -7.47 4.84 -18.25
CA LEU A 887 -8.83 5.18 -18.67
C LEU A 887 -8.96 6.55 -19.33
N THR A 888 -8.11 7.51 -18.98
CA THR A 888 -8.15 8.87 -19.48
C THR A 888 -7.03 9.09 -20.50
N GLY A 889 -7.37 9.21 -21.78
CA GLY A 889 -6.43 9.60 -22.82
C GLY A 889 -5.44 8.52 -23.29
N LEU A 890 -5.82 7.23 -23.27
CA LEU A 890 -4.97 6.13 -23.78
C LEU A 890 -4.40 6.39 -25.18
N THR A 891 -5.24 6.81 -26.12
CA THR A 891 -4.83 7.05 -27.52
C THR A 891 -3.91 8.25 -27.64
N ALA A 892 -4.10 9.30 -26.83
CA ALA A 892 -3.18 10.43 -26.74
C ALA A 892 -1.82 10.00 -26.16
N ALA A 893 -1.81 9.16 -25.12
CA ALA A 893 -0.58 8.62 -24.55
C ALA A 893 0.17 7.75 -25.57
N LEU A 894 -0.55 6.95 -26.38
CA LEU A 894 0.01 6.19 -27.49
C LEU A 894 0.63 7.10 -28.55
N ASP A 895 -0.09 8.14 -29.00
CA ASP A 895 0.42 9.09 -29.99
C ASP A 895 1.71 9.76 -29.51
N GLN A 896 1.73 10.23 -28.25
CA GLN A 896 2.92 10.85 -27.64
C GLN A 896 4.08 9.87 -27.52
N GLY A 897 3.83 8.64 -27.08
CA GLY A 897 4.85 7.61 -26.99
C GLY A 897 5.44 7.26 -28.34
N LEU A 898 4.60 7.16 -29.37
CA LEU A 898 5.02 6.80 -30.73
C LEU A 898 5.74 7.93 -31.48
N GLN A 899 5.61 9.17 -31.02
CA GLN A 899 6.47 10.28 -31.44
C GLN A 899 7.90 10.17 -30.86
N HIS A 900 8.06 9.51 -29.71
CA HIS A 900 9.35 9.36 -29.03
C HIS A 900 10.07 8.06 -29.40
N PHE A 901 9.32 6.96 -29.55
CA PHE A 901 9.84 5.64 -29.91
C PHE A 901 9.01 5.03 -31.04
N GLN A 902 9.64 4.24 -31.91
CA GLN A 902 8.89 3.55 -32.98
C GLN A 902 8.14 2.32 -32.48
N VAL A 903 8.57 1.76 -31.35
CA VAL A 903 7.88 0.69 -30.61
C VAL A 903 7.83 1.07 -29.14
N VAL A 904 6.64 1.06 -28.57
CA VAL A 904 6.38 1.41 -27.17
C VAL A 904 5.91 0.18 -26.41
N GLY A 905 6.44 -0.04 -25.21
CA GLY A 905 5.93 -1.02 -24.25
C GLY A 905 5.64 -0.38 -22.89
N VAL A 906 5.11 -1.17 -21.95
CA VAL A 906 4.85 -0.70 -20.57
C VAL A 906 5.96 -1.09 -19.59
N ALA A 907 6.74 -2.11 -19.91
CA ALA A 907 7.91 -2.54 -19.17
C ALA A 907 8.99 -3.06 -20.12
N GLY A 908 10.25 -2.94 -19.73
CA GLY A 908 11.36 -3.35 -20.57
C GLY A 908 12.72 -3.30 -19.90
N ASN A 909 13.70 -3.80 -20.64
CA ASN A 909 15.11 -3.81 -20.24
C ASN A 909 15.93 -2.97 -21.21
N ARG A 910 16.75 -2.10 -20.63
CA ARG A 910 17.64 -1.13 -21.27
C ARG A 910 18.90 -1.77 -21.83
N ARG A 911 19.14 -3.06 -21.57
CA ARG A 911 20.23 -3.86 -22.12
C ARG A 911 19.77 -5.24 -22.56
N ARG A 912 20.61 -5.91 -23.34
CA ARG A 912 20.50 -7.34 -23.65
C ARG A 912 21.62 -8.11 -23.01
N LEU A 913 21.29 -9.31 -22.55
CA LEU A 913 22.26 -10.28 -22.05
C LEU A 913 22.17 -11.60 -22.83
N THR A 914 23.26 -12.36 -22.81
CA THR A 914 23.30 -13.71 -23.38
C THR A 914 22.42 -14.64 -22.56
N HIS A 915 21.65 -15.51 -23.22
CA HIS A 915 20.73 -16.46 -22.59
C HIS A 915 19.64 -15.85 -21.67
N GLN A 916 19.26 -14.60 -21.94
CA GLN A 916 18.17 -13.90 -21.28
C GLN A 916 16.81 -14.57 -21.58
N PRO A 917 16.09 -15.10 -20.56
CA PRO A 917 14.87 -15.92 -20.78
C PRO A 917 13.57 -15.11 -20.81
N ALA A 918 13.60 -13.85 -20.42
CA ALA A 918 12.51 -12.87 -20.55
C ALA A 918 13.12 -11.47 -20.48
N TRP A 919 12.34 -10.42 -20.75
CA TRP A 919 12.84 -9.04 -20.75
C TRP A 919 13.50 -8.67 -19.40
N GLY A 920 12.89 -9.04 -18.27
CA GLY A 920 13.29 -8.57 -16.94
C GLY A 920 14.37 -9.39 -16.22
N PHE A 921 14.77 -10.53 -16.79
CA PHE A 921 15.65 -11.50 -16.10
C PHE A 921 17.01 -11.63 -16.77
N ILE A 922 18.07 -11.82 -15.98
CA ILE A 922 19.44 -11.89 -16.47
C ILE A 922 19.89 -13.31 -16.84
N ASN A 923 19.18 -14.34 -16.39
CA ASN A 923 19.54 -15.74 -16.59
C ASN A 923 18.32 -16.66 -16.45
N ARG A 924 18.49 -17.95 -16.79
CA ARG A 924 17.46 -19.01 -16.73
C ARG A 924 16.96 -19.32 -15.31
N HIS A 925 17.54 -18.73 -14.27
CA HIS A 925 17.05 -18.83 -12.88
C HIS A 925 16.01 -17.74 -12.56
N LEU A 926 15.63 -16.94 -13.57
CA LEU A 926 14.77 -15.77 -13.42
C LEU A 926 15.29 -14.80 -12.35
N HIS A 927 16.61 -14.67 -12.23
CA HIS A 927 17.18 -13.57 -11.45
C HIS A 927 16.81 -12.26 -12.15
N GLN A 928 16.07 -11.41 -11.44
CA GLN A 928 15.68 -10.11 -11.96
C GLN A 928 16.93 -9.25 -12.17
N ASP A 929 16.94 -8.49 -13.26
CA ASP A 929 18.00 -7.51 -13.52
C ASP A 929 17.97 -6.37 -12.49
N GLU A 930 19.06 -5.65 -12.38
CA GLU A 930 19.14 -4.48 -11.52
C GLU A 930 18.20 -3.38 -12.03
N ALA A 931 17.50 -2.69 -11.11
CA ALA A 931 16.50 -1.67 -11.45
C ALA A 931 17.00 -0.57 -12.41
N ARG A 932 18.31 -0.23 -12.37
CA ARG A 932 18.92 0.74 -13.31
C ARG A 932 18.89 0.31 -14.78
N TYR A 933 18.76 -0.99 -15.04
CA TYR A 933 18.65 -1.55 -16.39
C TYR A 933 17.21 -1.86 -16.76
N LEU A 934 16.29 -1.76 -15.82
CA LEU A 934 14.88 -1.98 -16.08
C LEU A 934 14.15 -0.63 -16.21
N SER A 935 12.95 -0.69 -16.77
CA SER A 935 12.11 0.48 -16.99
C SER A 935 10.65 0.06 -17.06
N GLY A 936 9.75 0.98 -16.75
CA GLY A 936 8.32 0.76 -16.83
C GLY A 936 7.69 0.32 -15.52
N GLY A 937 6.41 -0.03 -15.59
CA GLY A 937 5.64 -0.53 -14.46
C GLY A 937 4.36 -1.21 -14.90
N ILE A 938 3.99 -2.27 -14.20
CA ILE A 938 2.81 -3.09 -14.48
C ILE A 938 2.13 -3.46 -13.15
N GLY A 939 0.80 -3.36 -13.09
CA GLY A 939 0.01 -3.93 -12.00
C GLY A 939 -0.16 -5.44 -12.16
N HIS A 940 -0.04 -6.22 -11.08
CA HIS A 940 -0.32 -7.65 -11.09
C HIS A 940 -1.42 -7.99 -10.08
N GLY A 941 -2.50 -8.61 -10.54
CA GLY A 941 -3.62 -8.97 -9.69
C GLY A 941 -4.83 -9.45 -10.48
N LYS A 942 -5.79 -10.12 -9.80
CA LYS A 942 -7.01 -10.65 -10.43
C LYS A 942 -7.88 -9.54 -11.04
N THR A 943 -7.87 -8.37 -10.42
CA THR A 943 -8.62 -7.16 -10.80
C THR A 943 -7.74 -5.93 -10.53
N PRO A 944 -8.05 -4.76 -11.11
CA PRO A 944 -7.37 -3.50 -10.79
C PRO A 944 -7.43 -3.13 -9.31
N GLY A 945 -8.51 -3.48 -8.60
CA GLY A 945 -8.65 -3.26 -7.15
C GLY A 945 -7.74 -4.12 -6.28
N GLN A 946 -7.30 -5.27 -6.80
CA GLN A 946 -6.39 -6.19 -6.13
C GLN A 946 -4.95 -6.10 -6.67
N ALA A 947 -4.68 -5.16 -7.59
CA ALA A 947 -3.41 -5.08 -8.29
C ALA A 947 -2.28 -4.58 -7.38
N VAL A 948 -1.21 -5.37 -7.30
CA VAL A 948 0.07 -4.95 -6.74
C VAL A 948 0.92 -4.36 -7.85
N TRP A 949 1.24 -3.08 -7.74
CA TRP A 949 2.01 -2.37 -8.76
C TRP A 949 3.50 -2.65 -8.67
N GLY A 950 4.06 -3.26 -9.71
CA GLY A 950 5.49 -3.39 -9.93
C GLY A 950 6.04 -2.13 -10.60
N HIS A 951 7.07 -1.53 -10.00
CA HIS A 951 7.85 -0.45 -10.61
C HIS A 951 9.26 -0.96 -10.94
N PHE A 952 9.61 -0.94 -12.22
CA PHE A 952 10.85 -1.55 -12.71
C PHE A 952 11.93 -0.52 -13.00
N GLY A 953 11.60 0.77 -13.16
CA GLY A 953 12.58 1.82 -13.31
C GLY A 953 12.02 3.09 -13.97
N PRO A 954 12.88 4.06 -14.32
CA PRO A 954 12.45 5.33 -14.88
C PRO A 954 11.66 5.13 -16.18
N THR A 955 10.58 5.89 -16.37
CA THR A 955 9.70 5.85 -17.54
C THR A 955 9.29 7.28 -17.89
N PRO A 956 9.42 7.74 -19.15
CA PRO A 956 9.82 6.98 -20.33
C PRO A 956 11.33 6.67 -20.38
N ALA A 957 11.70 5.57 -21.04
CA ALA A 957 13.10 5.25 -21.28
C ALA A 957 13.31 4.38 -22.52
N ALA A 958 14.45 4.56 -23.19
CA ALA A 958 14.88 3.68 -24.28
C ALA A 958 15.21 2.28 -23.76
N CYS A 959 14.75 1.26 -24.48
CA CYS A 959 14.91 -0.15 -24.14
C CYS A 959 15.49 -0.94 -25.30
N GLU A 960 16.11 -2.08 -24.99
CA GLU A 960 16.56 -3.06 -25.96
C GLU A 960 15.62 -4.27 -26.04
N LEU A 961 14.82 -4.51 -24.99
CA LEU A 961 13.77 -5.52 -24.91
C LEU A 961 12.55 -4.92 -24.21
N LEU A 962 11.35 -5.29 -24.63
CA LEU A 962 10.08 -4.90 -24.04
C LEU A 962 9.29 -6.15 -23.64
N ASP A 963 8.40 -6.00 -22.67
CA ASP A 963 7.46 -7.05 -22.27
C ASP A 963 6.37 -7.25 -23.33
N GLY A 964 6.14 -8.51 -23.72
CA GLY A 964 5.10 -8.91 -24.67
C GLY A 964 3.66 -8.66 -24.23
N VAL A 965 3.42 -8.39 -22.94
CA VAL A 965 2.06 -8.10 -22.42
C VAL A 965 1.41 -6.91 -23.13
N PHE A 966 2.21 -5.94 -23.59
CA PHE A 966 1.77 -4.76 -24.31
C PHE A 966 2.88 -4.21 -25.21
N LEU A 967 2.65 -4.23 -26.51
CA LEU A 967 3.53 -3.62 -27.52
C LEU A 967 2.70 -2.76 -28.47
N ALA A 968 3.05 -1.48 -28.61
CA ALA A 968 2.42 -0.55 -29.53
C ALA A 968 3.40 -0.06 -30.60
N THR A 969 2.97 0.05 -31.84
CA THR A 969 3.76 0.59 -32.96
C THR A 969 2.84 1.12 -34.06
N THR A 970 3.38 1.73 -35.11
CA THR A 970 2.60 2.09 -36.31
C THR A 970 2.81 1.07 -37.42
N LYS A 971 1.78 0.81 -38.24
CA LYS A 971 1.94 -0.06 -39.42
C LYS A 971 3.08 0.42 -40.33
N ALA A 972 3.18 1.73 -40.54
CA ALA A 972 4.24 2.34 -41.34
C ALA A 972 5.65 2.02 -40.81
N ALA A 973 5.87 2.03 -39.49
CA ALA A 973 7.17 1.69 -38.89
C ALA A 973 7.57 0.24 -39.20
N LEU A 974 6.65 -0.72 -39.04
CA LEU A 974 6.91 -2.13 -39.34
C LEU A 974 7.15 -2.36 -40.83
N GLN A 975 6.30 -1.79 -41.70
CA GLN A 975 6.40 -1.97 -43.15
C GLN A 975 7.70 -1.40 -43.72
N SER A 976 8.10 -0.19 -43.28
CA SER A 976 9.33 0.46 -43.76
C SER A 976 10.60 -0.34 -43.46
N LYS A 977 10.57 -1.21 -42.45
CA LYS A 977 11.70 -2.01 -41.99
C LYS A 977 11.54 -3.52 -42.20
N GLY A 978 10.40 -3.96 -42.74
CA GLY A 978 10.10 -5.38 -42.96
C GLY A 978 10.05 -6.21 -41.67
N VAL A 979 9.73 -5.61 -40.52
CA VAL A 979 9.72 -6.29 -39.22
C VAL A 979 8.40 -7.04 -39.03
N ARG A 980 8.48 -8.32 -38.63
CA ARG A 980 7.33 -9.21 -38.39
C ARG A 980 7.57 -10.11 -37.19
N PHE A 981 6.50 -10.70 -36.65
CA PHE A 981 6.59 -11.72 -35.61
C PHE A 981 6.94 -13.08 -36.25
N ASP A 982 7.83 -13.86 -35.63
CA ASP A 982 8.22 -15.18 -36.16
C ASP A 982 7.25 -16.28 -35.69
N PRO A 983 6.55 -16.98 -36.61
CA PRO A 983 5.57 -18.02 -36.26
C PRO A 983 6.12 -19.21 -35.47
N ARG A 984 7.44 -19.38 -35.37
CA ARG A 984 8.07 -20.41 -34.54
C ARG A 984 7.82 -20.21 -33.04
N PHE A 985 7.52 -18.98 -32.60
CA PHE A 985 7.33 -18.61 -31.20
C PHE A 985 5.83 -18.45 -30.87
N GLN A 986 5.08 -19.56 -30.81
CA GLN A 986 3.61 -19.56 -30.78
C GLN A 986 3.01 -18.66 -29.68
N PHE A 987 3.58 -18.68 -28.46
CA PHE A 987 3.10 -17.86 -27.33
C PHE A 987 4.23 -17.36 -26.43
N HIS A 988 5.32 -18.13 -26.29
CA HIS A 988 6.47 -17.73 -25.50
C HIS A 988 7.56 -17.15 -26.42
N PHE A 989 8.33 -16.18 -25.94
CA PHE A 989 9.48 -15.57 -26.65
C PHE A 989 9.17 -14.77 -27.93
N TYR A 990 7.91 -14.68 -28.40
CA TYR A 990 7.58 -13.88 -29.59
C TYR A 990 7.94 -12.40 -29.42
N ASP A 991 7.82 -11.91 -28.19
CA ASP A 991 8.08 -10.54 -27.76
C ASP A 991 9.56 -10.22 -27.78
N LEU A 992 10.38 -11.09 -27.18
CA LEU A 992 11.83 -11.01 -27.21
C LEU A 992 12.37 -11.09 -28.64
N ASP A 993 11.83 -12.01 -29.44
CA ASP A 993 12.19 -12.18 -30.83
C ASP A 993 11.83 -10.95 -31.68
N PHE A 994 10.61 -10.44 -31.50
CA PHE A 994 10.16 -9.21 -32.14
C PHE A 994 11.05 -8.02 -31.77
N CYS A 995 11.37 -7.85 -30.49
CA CYS A 995 12.24 -6.76 -30.03
C CYS A 995 13.62 -6.84 -30.67
N ARG A 996 14.23 -8.02 -30.71
CA ARG A 996 15.54 -8.22 -31.34
C ARG A 996 15.49 -7.97 -32.85
N SER A 997 14.46 -8.47 -33.54
CA SER A 997 14.26 -8.23 -34.97
C SER A 997 14.05 -6.74 -35.28
N ALA A 998 13.26 -6.05 -34.47
CA ALA A 998 13.02 -4.61 -34.57
C ALA A 998 14.31 -3.81 -34.36
N ARG A 999 15.11 -4.13 -33.33
CA ARG A 999 16.41 -3.49 -33.08
C ARG A 999 17.41 -3.77 -34.19
N GLN A 1000 17.47 -5.00 -34.70
CA GLN A 1000 18.34 -5.35 -35.84
C GLN A 1000 17.96 -4.57 -37.11
N ALA A 1001 16.67 -4.29 -37.31
CA ALA A 1001 16.18 -3.45 -38.42
C ALA A 1001 16.32 -1.93 -38.16
N GLY A 1002 16.84 -1.54 -36.99
CA GLY A 1002 17.12 -0.16 -36.62
C GLY A 1002 15.93 0.61 -36.02
N LEU A 1003 14.87 -0.08 -35.56
CA LEU A 1003 13.77 0.58 -34.84
C LEU A 1003 14.19 0.97 -33.41
N SER A 1004 13.69 2.11 -32.96
CA SER A 1004 13.79 2.55 -31.56
C SER A 1004 12.69 1.93 -30.71
N LEU A 1005 13.07 1.39 -29.55
CA LEU A 1005 12.18 0.77 -28.58
C LEU A 1005 12.25 1.58 -27.28
N GLY A 1006 11.13 1.72 -26.59
CA GLY A 1006 11.12 2.34 -25.28
C GLY A 1006 9.85 2.04 -24.49
N THR A 1007 9.91 2.32 -23.20
CA THR A 1007 8.73 2.29 -22.33
C THR A 1007 8.06 3.65 -22.32
N TRP A 1008 6.73 3.64 -22.16
CA TRP A 1008 5.91 4.84 -21.98
C TRP A 1008 4.94 4.65 -20.81
N PRO A 1009 4.53 5.71 -20.07
CA PRO A 1009 3.69 5.57 -18.88
C PRO A 1009 2.22 5.25 -19.21
N ILE A 1010 1.98 4.05 -19.73
CA ILE A 1010 0.64 3.47 -19.92
C ILE A 1010 0.37 2.53 -18.74
N ARG A 1011 -0.84 2.64 -18.18
CA ARG A 1011 -1.23 1.87 -16.98
C ARG A 1011 -2.05 0.66 -17.36
N LEU A 1012 -1.68 -0.52 -16.84
CA LEU A 1012 -2.45 -1.76 -17.00
C LEU A 1012 -2.24 -2.70 -15.82
N THR A 1013 -3.23 -3.57 -15.60
CA THR A 1013 -3.19 -4.67 -14.63
C THR A 1013 -3.23 -5.99 -15.38
N HIS A 1014 -2.20 -6.82 -15.18
CA HIS A 1014 -2.07 -8.14 -15.77
C HIS A 1014 -2.49 -9.22 -14.75
N GLN A 1015 -3.37 -10.13 -15.15
CA GLN A 1015 -3.87 -11.19 -14.26
C GLN A 1015 -2.86 -12.33 -14.06
N SER A 1016 -1.97 -12.54 -15.02
CA SER A 1016 -0.98 -13.61 -14.99
C SER A 1016 0.39 -13.12 -14.51
N GLY A 1017 1.07 -13.94 -13.71
CA GLY A 1017 2.49 -13.75 -13.37
C GLY A 1017 3.46 -14.28 -14.44
N GLY A 1018 2.94 -14.73 -15.58
CA GLY A 1018 3.69 -15.44 -16.62
C GLY A 1018 3.78 -16.94 -16.36
N ASN A 1019 3.50 -17.75 -17.39
CA ASN A 1019 3.58 -19.21 -17.31
C ASN A 1019 4.99 -19.72 -17.66
N TYR A 1020 6.00 -19.20 -16.97
CA TYR A 1020 7.37 -19.67 -17.10
C TYR A 1020 7.42 -21.16 -16.71
N PHE A 1021 8.35 -21.93 -17.28
CA PHE A 1021 8.55 -23.35 -16.93
C PHE A 1021 7.42 -24.31 -17.33
N SER A 1022 6.50 -23.89 -18.19
CA SER A 1022 5.63 -24.83 -18.91
C SER A 1022 6.44 -25.68 -19.92
N ASP A 1023 5.94 -26.84 -20.31
CA ASP A 1023 6.61 -27.71 -21.29
C ASP A 1023 6.76 -26.99 -22.65
N ASP A 1024 5.75 -26.19 -23.01
CA ASP A 1024 5.75 -25.34 -24.18
C ASP A 1024 6.79 -24.20 -24.09
N TRP A 1025 6.91 -23.54 -22.92
CA TRP A 1025 7.93 -22.52 -22.69
C TRP A 1025 9.33 -23.11 -22.88
N LEU A 1026 9.57 -24.30 -22.34
CA LEU A 1026 10.87 -24.99 -22.44
C LEU A 1026 11.23 -25.30 -23.88
N ALA A 1027 10.30 -25.87 -24.64
CA ALA A 1027 10.49 -26.16 -26.06
C ALA A 1027 10.80 -24.89 -26.86
N GLN A 1028 10.02 -23.82 -26.67
CA GLN A 1028 10.23 -22.55 -27.38
C GLN A 1028 11.53 -21.84 -26.97
N SER A 1029 11.97 -21.99 -25.71
CA SER A 1029 13.24 -21.42 -25.24
C SER A 1029 14.44 -21.97 -26.00
N ALA A 1030 14.44 -23.27 -26.33
CA ALA A 1030 15.52 -23.90 -27.08
C ALA A 1030 15.61 -23.30 -28.49
N HIS A 1031 14.48 -23.15 -29.17
CA HIS A 1031 14.40 -22.50 -30.49
C HIS A 1031 14.83 -21.03 -30.44
N TYR A 1032 14.45 -20.30 -29.39
CA TYR A 1032 14.79 -18.89 -29.24
C TYR A 1032 16.29 -18.70 -29.06
N PHE A 1033 16.91 -19.46 -28.15
CA PHE A 1033 18.35 -19.40 -27.93
C PHE A 1033 19.13 -19.93 -29.11
N GLU A 1034 18.56 -20.83 -29.92
CA GLU A 1034 19.16 -21.26 -31.17
C GLU A 1034 19.16 -20.17 -32.25
N LYS A 1035 18.05 -19.45 -32.42
CA LYS A 1035 17.95 -18.32 -33.36
C LYS A 1035 18.91 -17.19 -32.98
N TRP A 1036 19.06 -16.92 -31.69
CA TRP A 1036 19.85 -15.80 -31.15
C TRP A 1036 21.12 -16.24 -30.43
N LYS A 1037 21.86 -17.21 -31.00
CA LYS A 1037 23.13 -17.73 -30.46
C LYS A 1037 24.25 -16.68 -30.26
N HIS A 1038 24.05 -15.43 -30.72
CA HIS A 1038 25.01 -14.32 -30.67
C HIS A 1038 24.48 -13.12 -29.90
#